data_AF-A0A1T1D669-F1
#
_entry.id   AF-A0A1T1D669-F1
#
_cell.length_a   1.000
_cell.length_b   1.000
_cell.length_c   1.000
_cell.angle_alpha   90.00
_cell.angle_beta   90.00
_cell.angle_gamma   90.00
#
_symmetry.space_group_name_H-M   'P 1'
#
loop_
_entity.id
_entity.type
_entity.pdbx_description
1 polymer ?
#
loop_
_entity_poly.entity_id
_entity_poly.type
_entity_poly.pdbx_seq_one_letter_code
_entity_poly.pdbx_strand_id
1 'polypeptide(L)'
;MLGHDPEAALRHGCWRKLICGASNQDLAAITDLAWVYTRAGIHCIDVAPDPAVVAAARQGIAAALDPGQPPPWLMVSLNDDTDPHFRKAHFDPRHCPADCPRPCEAACPVAAISTTGVAMARCYGCGRCLSVCPLGLIEERPWRLERSQLLEILETCQPEALEIHTRPGAFSAFTQLLALLQPLLPRLRLLAVSAGGPLAHLVPYLWQLHGLLVTQPVPHLWQLDGRPMSGDLGRGTAHAAVALALGVSRHGPPGLIQVAGGVNRHTQKLLDRHGLSGHGEKPPAVLGRPPEARYPGRRLDLEDAPLSREALDGVIARVGRFGGDNRAGIARTLHRISAIRNRSGEVIGLTCRVGRAVYGTVAVIRDLVESNQSVLIMGYPGVGKTTVLREISRVLADELERRVVVIDTSNEIAGDGDIPHPAIGRARRMQVPDPQHQHRVMIEAVENHMPEVIVIDEIGSEQEAWAARTIAERGVQLVGTAHGHQLANLIKNPALRDLIGGLQAVTLGDEEARRRGSQKTVQERCAPPTFPLAVEMHSRDCWHIHWNVARTVDALLRDRPVQSQVRRLDERGILHVQNPSPCPPGLGEPGTSSMAQSAMVQPAPSAAQDIPLSIYPSGVTSHQLDALIHDRQLPVQVVRTVDRADAVLSLRNSLSHDPGARRVAKGLGVPIHVIKSAKPTQLQKALERLLLRFRTKGNAVV
;
A
#
# COMPACT_ATOMS: atom_id res chain seq x y z
N MET A 1 -16.91 20.39 -17.23
CA MET A 1 -17.73 19.53 -18.12
C MET A 1 -17.12 18.14 -18.37
N LEU A 2 -15.78 17.94 -18.30
CA LEU A 2 -15.14 16.61 -18.51
C LEU A 2 -15.50 15.51 -17.49
N GLY A 3 -16.08 15.84 -16.34
CA GLY A 3 -16.35 14.87 -15.26
C GLY A 3 -17.60 14.00 -15.44
N HIS A 4 -18.41 14.24 -16.48
CA HIS A 4 -19.66 13.52 -16.71
C HIS A 4 -19.73 12.83 -18.07
N ASP A 5 -18.84 13.12 -19.01
CA ASP A 5 -18.82 12.48 -20.33
C ASP A 5 -18.21 11.06 -20.23
N PRO A 6 -18.98 9.99 -20.47
CA PRO A 6 -18.47 8.63 -20.36
C PRO A 6 -17.32 8.33 -21.34
N GLU A 7 -17.32 8.95 -22.53
CA GLU A 7 -16.33 8.67 -23.56
C GLU A 7 -14.98 9.32 -23.23
N ALA A 8 -14.99 10.57 -22.76
CA ALA A 8 -13.81 11.20 -22.18
C ALA A 8 -13.31 10.44 -20.95
N ALA A 9 -14.20 9.97 -20.07
CA ALA A 9 -13.81 9.27 -18.86
C ALA A 9 -13.12 7.92 -19.14
N LEU A 10 -13.61 7.19 -20.15
CA LEU A 10 -12.99 5.96 -20.62
C LEU A 10 -11.60 6.22 -21.20
N ARG A 11 -11.45 7.24 -22.06
CA ARG A 11 -10.16 7.63 -22.65
C ARG A 11 -9.13 8.11 -21.63
N HIS A 12 -9.57 8.79 -20.57
CA HIS A 12 -8.70 9.33 -19.54
C HIS A 12 -8.48 8.40 -18.34
N GLY A 13 -9.05 7.19 -18.36
CA GLY A 13 -8.87 6.21 -17.28
C GLY A 13 -9.50 6.63 -15.94
N CYS A 14 -10.50 7.52 -15.97
CA CYS A 14 -11.29 7.92 -14.81
C CYS A 14 -12.73 7.36 -14.82
N TRP A 15 -12.98 6.41 -15.72
CA TRP A 15 -14.23 5.66 -15.86
C TRP A 15 -14.74 5.09 -14.53
N ARG A 16 -16.07 5.16 -14.33
CA ARG A 16 -16.76 4.70 -13.13
C ARG A 16 -18.08 4.05 -13.55
N LYS A 17 -18.27 2.82 -13.08
CA LYS A 17 -19.44 2.00 -13.37
C LYS A 17 -20.19 1.69 -12.08
N LEU A 18 -21.49 1.91 -12.08
CA LEU A 18 -22.40 1.41 -11.05
C LEU A 18 -22.91 0.04 -11.49
N ILE A 19 -22.78 -0.96 -10.62
CA ILE A 19 -23.31 -2.31 -10.85
C ILE A 19 -24.61 -2.43 -10.07
N CYS A 20 -25.75 -2.40 -10.75
CA CYS A 20 -27.07 -2.59 -10.12
C CYS A 20 -27.45 -4.08 -10.00
N GLY A 21 -26.59 -4.98 -10.49
CA GLY A 21 -26.72 -6.44 -10.41
C GLY A 21 -27.38 -7.03 -11.65
N ALA A 22 -26.70 -7.97 -12.32
CA ALA A 22 -27.14 -8.60 -13.57
C ALA A 22 -28.46 -9.40 -13.48
N SER A 23 -28.93 -9.68 -12.26
CA SER A 23 -30.17 -10.42 -11.98
C SER A 23 -31.17 -9.65 -11.12
N ASN A 24 -30.88 -8.38 -10.79
CA ASN A 24 -31.75 -7.52 -9.99
C ASN A 24 -32.86 -6.92 -10.86
N GLN A 25 -34.11 -7.06 -10.43
CA GLN A 25 -35.32 -6.59 -11.13
C GLN A 25 -36.21 -5.72 -10.22
N ASP A 26 -35.66 -5.16 -9.14
CA ASP A 26 -36.35 -4.18 -8.29
C ASP A 26 -36.39 -2.81 -8.99
N LEU A 27 -37.46 -2.56 -9.77
CA LEU A 27 -37.58 -1.39 -10.63
C LEU A 27 -37.46 -0.07 -9.86
N ALA A 28 -38.11 0.04 -8.69
CA ALA A 28 -38.09 1.26 -7.89
C ALA A 28 -36.67 1.56 -7.37
N ALA A 29 -36.00 0.56 -6.81
CA ALA A 29 -34.63 0.72 -6.34
C ALA A 29 -33.67 1.07 -7.48
N ILE A 30 -33.86 0.49 -8.66
CA ILE A 30 -33.03 0.77 -9.85
C ILE A 30 -33.25 2.21 -10.34
N THR A 31 -34.49 2.71 -10.38
CA THR A 31 -34.78 4.11 -10.71
C THR A 31 -34.11 5.07 -9.73
N ASP A 32 -34.21 4.82 -8.43
CA ASP A 32 -33.61 5.67 -7.39
C ASP A 32 -32.08 5.66 -7.46
N LEU A 33 -31.47 4.47 -7.61
CA LEU A 33 -30.02 4.34 -7.76
C LEU A 33 -29.53 5.04 -9.03
N ALA A 34 -30.22 4.85 -10.15
CA ALA A 34 -29.88 5.51 -11.41
C ALA A 34 -29.94 7.04 -11.26
N TRP A 35 -30.95 7.56 -10.55
CA TRP A 35 -31.07 9.00 -10.29
C TRP A 35 -29.90 9.53 -9.43
N VAL A 36 -29.65 8.90 -8.27
CA VAL A 36 -28.60 9.33 -7.32
C VAL A 36 -27.21 9.30 -7.95
N TYR A 37 -26.88 8.22 -8.65
CA TYR A 37 -25.54 8.05 -9.21
C TYR A 37 -25.33 8.86 -10.48
N THR A 38 -26.38 9.15 -11.25
CA THR A 38 -26.31 10.14 -12.35
C THR A 38 -25.96 11.52 -11.81
N ARG A 39 -26.62 11.96 -10.72
CA ARG A 39 -26.27 13.20 -10.00
C ARG A 39 -24.83 13.19 -9.46
N ALA A 40 -24.35 12.04 -9.01
CA ALA A 40 -22.98 11.87 -8.52
C ALA A 40 -21.91 11.82 -9.62
N GLY A 41 -22.30 11.85 -10.90
CA GLY A 41 -21.38 11.80 -12.05
C GLY A 41 -20.84 10.40 -12.34
N ILE A 42 -21.70 9.37 -12.25
CA ILE A 42 -21.36 8.05 -12.79
C ILE A 42 -21.27 8.11 -14.32
N HIS A 43 -20.40 7.28 -14.92
CA HIS A 43 -20.21 7.24 -16.36
C HIS A 43 -21.01 6.10 -17.02
N CYS A 44 -21.28 5.04 -16.27
CA CYS A 44 -22.02 3.89 -16.75
C CYS A 44 -22.85 3.26 -15.64
N ILE A 45 -24.07 2.84 -15.98
CA ILE A 45 -24.99 2.12 -15.11
C ILE A 45 -25.28 0.76 -15.75
N ASP A 46 -24.92 -0.30 -15.03
CA ASP A 46 -25.05 -1.67 -15.48
C ASP A 46 -26.23 -2.38 -14.82
N VAL A 47 -27.06 -3.01 -15.66
CA VAL A 47 -28.36 -3.56 -15.30
C VAL A 47 -28.61 -4.92 -15.97
N ALA A 48 -29.62 -5.62 -15.46
CA ALA A 48 -30.10 -6.87 -16.02
C ALA A 48 -30.65 -6.72 -17.46
N PRO A 49 -30.55 -7.76 -18.31
CA PRO A 49 -31.11 -7.79 -19.66
C PRO A 49 -32.63 -7.97 -19.63
N ASP A 50 -33.33 -6.95 -19.13
CA ASP A 50 -34.78 -6.92 -18.97
C ASP A 50 -35.32 -5.55 -19.42
N PRO A 51 -36.27 -5.49 -20.37
CA PRO A 51 -36.79 -4.22 -20.90
C PRO A 51 -37.38 -3.30 -19.83
N ALA A 52 -38.05 -3.86 -18.81
CA ALA A 52 -38.64 -3.06 -17.74
C ALA A 52 -37.55 -2.46 -16.84
N VAL A 53 -36.50 -3.23 -16.55
CA VAL A 53 -35.34 -2.76 -15.80
C VAL A 53 -34.60 -1.63 -16.53
N VAL A 54 -34.36 -1.82 -17.83
CA VAL A 54 -33.72 -0.81 -18.69
C VAL A 54 -34.56 0.48 -18.73
N ALA A 55 -35.88 0.36 -18.89
CA ALA A 55 -36.79 1.51 -18.86
C ALA A 55 -36.74 2.24 -17.50
N ALA A 56 -36.76 1.51 -16.39
CA ALA A 56 -36.69 2.09 -15.04
C ALA A 56 -35.37 2.85 -14.79
N ALA A 57 -34.23 2.31 -15.27
CA ALA A 57 -32.94 2.99 -15.19
C ALA A 57 -32.90 4.26 -16.06
N ARG A 58 -33.41 4.19 -17.30
CA ARG A 58 -33.50 5.36 -18.19
C ARG A 58 -34.39 6.46 -17.61
N GLN A 59 -35.48 6.10 -16.94
CA GLN A 59 -36.35 7.06 -16.24
C GLN A 59 -35.58 7.78 -15.12
N GLY A 60 -34.82 7.05 -14.30
CA GLY A 60 -34.00 7.65 -13.24
C GLY A 60 -32.89 8.57 -13.78
N ILE A 61 -32.21 8.15 -14.85
CA ILE A 61 -31.21 8.97 -15.55
C ILE A 61 -31.83 10.27 -16.07
N ALA A 62 -32.94 10.17 -16.81
CA ALA A 62 -33.60 11.33 -17.41
C ALA A 62 -34.05 12.35 -16.36
N ALA A 63 -34.55 11.88 -15.21
CA ALA A 63 -34.96 12.75 -14.10
C ALA A 63 -33.80 13.39 -13.33
N ALA A 64 -32.56 12.93 -13.52
CA ALA A 64 -31.37 13.42 -12.81
C ALA A 64 -30.52 14.39 -13.62
N LEU A 65 -30.67 14.44 -14.95
CA LEU A 65 -29.79 15.21 -15.84
C LEU A 65 -30.10 16.70 -15.82
N ASP A 66 -29.05 17.51 -15.69
CA ASP A 66 -29.15 18.95 -15.93
C ASP A 66 -29.11 19.23 -17.45
N PRO A 67 -29.71 20.35 -17.93
CA PRO A 67 -29.71 20.69 -19.35
C PRO A 67 -28.29 20.75 -19.95
N GLY A 68 -28.06 19.99 -21.02
CA GLY A 68 -26.77 19.93 -21.72
C GLY A 68 -25.73 18.98 -21.12
N GLN A 69 -26.06 18.27 -20.04
CA GLN A 69 -25.19 17.22 -19.48
C GLN A 69 -25.29 15.92 -20.31
N PRO A 70 -24.17 15.27 -20.68
CA PRO A 70 -24.21 13.97 -21.32
C PRO A 70 -24.73 12.89 -20.33
N PRO A 71 -25.63 11.99 -20.77
CA PRO A 71 -26.10 10.89 -19.94
C PRO A 71 -24.98 9.86 -19.68
N PRO A 72 -24.99 9.16 -18.53
CA PRO A 72 -24.21 7.94 -18.38
C PRO A 72 -24.64 6.91 -19.43
N TRP A 73 -23.72 6.04 -19.84
CA TRP A 73 -24.06 4.90 -20.68
C TRP A 73 -24.85 3.87 -19.90
N LEU A 74 -25.84 3.25 -20.54
CA LEU A 74 -26.51 2.08 -20.01
C LEU A 74 -25.79 0.83 -20.53
N MET A 75 -25.39 -0.02 -19.59
CA MET A 75 -24.76 -1.31 -19.87
C MET A 75 -25.71 -2.43 -19.51
N VAL A 76 -25.80 -3.44 -20.38
CA VAL A 76 -26.56 -4.67 -20.11
C VAL A 76 -25.60 -5.84 -19.94
N SER A 77 -25.75 -6.54 -18.82
CA SER A 77 -24.95 -7.71 -18.45
C SER A 77 -25.51 -9.02 -19.00
N LEU A 78 -24.66 -9.81 -19.67
CA LEU A 78 -24.97 -11.10 -20.26
C LEU A 78 -23.99 -12.17 -19.75
N ASN A 79 -24.37 -13.45 -19.88
CA ASN A 79 -23.50 -14.59 -19.60
C ASN A 79 -23.35 -15.50 -20.83
N ASP A 80 -22.15 -16.01 -21.07
CA ASP A 80 -21.89 -16.97 -22.15
C ASP A 80 -22.23 -18.42 -21.78
N ASP A 81 -22.12 -18.77 -20.49
CA ASP A 81 -22.36 -20.09 -19.88
C ASP A 81 -22.89 -19.96 -18.42
N THR A 82 -22.79 -21.00 -17.58
CA THR A 82 -23.09 -20.92 -16.14
C THR A 82 -22.20 -19.90 -15.43
N ASP A 83 -22.82 -18.85 -14.87
CA ASP A 83 -22.12 -17.79 -14.16
C ASP A 83 -22.70 -17.58 -12.74
N PRO A 84 -21.86 -17.48 -11.69
CA PRO A 84 -22.28 -17.18 -10.32
C PRO A 84 -23.04 -15.87 -10.10
N HIS A 85 -23.00 -14.91 -11.03
CA HIS A 85 -23.74 -13.65 -10.99
C HIS A 85 -25.15 -13.77 -11.58
N PHE A 86 -25.44 -14.87 -12.27
CA PHE A 86 -26.73 -15.21 -12.91
C PHE A 86 -27.41 -16.37 -12.18
N ARG A 87 -27.40 -16.35 -10.85
CA ARG A 87 -28.07 -17.34 -10.00
C ARG A 87 -29.01 -16.67 -9.02
N LYS A 88 -30.11 -17.32 -8.69
CA LYS A 88 -31.03 -16.87 -7.64
C LYS A 88 -31.20 -17.97 -6.59
N ALA A 89 -31.39 -17.56 -5.35
CA ALA A 89 -31.73 -18.48 -4.29
C ALA A 89 -33.14 -19.03 -4.52
N HIS A 90 -33.36 -20.30 -4.19
CA HIS A 90 -34.65 -20.94 -4.28
C HIS A 90 -34.83 -21.92 -3.11
N PHE A 91 -36.03 -21.95 -2.51
CA PHE A 91 -36.45 -23.01 -1.60
C PHE A 91 -37.97 -23.17 -1.67
N ASP A 92 -38.48 -24.34 -1.32
CA ASP A 92 -39.91 -24.55 -1.13
C ASP A 92 -40.28 -24.13 0.32
N PRO A 93 -41.10 -23.09 0.51
CA PRO A 93 -41.46 -22.63 1.86
C PRO A 93 -42.21 -23.68 2.67
N ARG A 94 -42.85 -24.67 2.03
CA ARG A 94 -43.56 -25.77 2.71
C ARG A 94 -42.60 -26.75 3.40
N HIS A 95 -41.35 -26.81 2.96
CA HIS A 95 -40.32 -27.64 3.58
C HIS A 95 -39.57 -26.91 4.70
N CYS A 96 -39.81 -25.61 4.90
CA CYS A 96 -39.22 -24.83 5.98
C CYS A 96 -40.09 -24.94 7.25
N PRO A 97 -39.57 -25.48 8.37
CA PRO A 97 -40.34 -25.63 9.61
C PRO A 97 -40.83 -24.28 10.15
N ALA A 98 -42.02 -24.28 10.75
CA ALA A 98 -42.62 -23.07 11.32
C ALA A 98 -41.82 -22.51 12.52
N ASP A 99 -41.09 -23.36 13.23
CA ASP A 99 -40.23 -23.04 14.38
C ASP A 99 -38.78 -22.72 14.00
N CYS A 100 -38.44 -22.74 12.71
CA CYS A 100 -37.11 -22.35 12.24
C CYS A 100 -36.81 -20.89 12.65
N PRO A 101 -35.61 -20.59 13.18
CA PRO A 101 -35.22 -19.21 13.53
C PRO A 101 -34.92 -18.33 12.32
N ARG A 102 -34.94 -18.91 11.10
CA ARG A 102 -34.76 -18.26 9.79
C ARG A 102 -33.61 -17.26 9.71
N PRO A 103 -32.37 -17.68 10.03
CA PRO A 103 -31.19 -16.83 9.87
C PRO A 103 -30.98 -16.38 8.42
N CYS A 104 -31.55 -17.09 7.43
CA CYS A 104 -31.52 -16.72 6.02
C CYS A 104 -32.28 -15.41 5.70
N GLU A 105 -33.36 -15.08 6.42
CA GLU A 105 -34.07 -13.80 6.24
C GLU A 105 -33.18 -12.62 6.67
N ALA A 106 -32.58 -12.73 7.88
CA ALA A 106 -31.68 -11.71 8.41
C ALA A 106 -30.37 -11.58 7.62
N ALA A 107 -29.84 -12.68 7.07
CA ALA A 107 -28.63 -12.66 6.26
C ALA A 107 -28.84 -12.09 4.85
N CYS A 108 -30.10 -11.94 4.40
CA CYS A 108 -30.43 -11.43 3.08
C CYS A 108 -30.35 -9.88 3.05
N PRO A 109 -29.37 -9.29 2.36
CA PRO A 109 -29.13 -7.84 2.41
C PRO A 109 -30.23 -7.00 1.76
N VAL A 110 -31.04 -7.61 0.88
CA VAL A 110 -32.15 -6.98 0.16
C VAL A 110 -33.52 -7.49 0.61
N ALA A 111 -33.57 -8.24 1.72
CA ALA A 111 -34.81 -8.82 2.25
C ALA A 111 -35.65 -9.55 1.19
N ALA A 112 -34.99 -10.30 0.31
CA ALA A 112 -35.64 -11.08 -0.75
C ALA A 112 -36.17 -12.43 -0.25
N ILE A 113 -35.95 -12.80 1.01
CA ILE A 113 -36.39 -14.07 1.60
C ILE A 113 -37.45 -13.77 2.67
N SER A 114 -38.55 -14.52 2.66
CA SER A 114 -39.63 -14.41 3.64
C SER A 114 -40.31 -15.76 3.90
N THR A 115 -41.38 -15.76 4.72
CA THR A 115 -42.30 -16.91 4.94
C THR A 115 -42.81 -17.54 3.65
N THR A 116 -42.96 -16.75 2.57
CA THR A 116 -43.59 -17.19 1.32
C THR A 116 -42.59 -17.66 0.26
N GLY A 117 -41.29 -17.71 0.58
CA GLY A 117 -40.24 -18.13 -0.36
C GLY A 117 -39.25 -17.01 -0.69
N VAL A 118 -38.67 -17.08 -1.89
CA VAL A 118 -37.74 -16.07 -2.41
C VAL A 118 -38.44 -15.15 -3.39
N ALA A 119 -38.46 -13.84 -3.11
CA ALA A 119 -38.88 -12.80 -4.03
C ALA A 119 -37.86 -12.68 -5.18
N MET A 120 -38.11 -13.40 -6.28
CA MET A 120 -37.19 -13.51 -7.41
C MET A 120 -36.78 -12.15 -7.98
N ALA A 121 -37.67 -11.15 -8.01
CA ALA A 121 -37.36 -9.82 -8.53
C ALA A 121 -36.27 -9.09 -7.72
N ARG A 122 -36.16 -9.35 -6.41
CA ARG A 122 -35.21 -8.67 -5.51
C ARG A 122 -33.93 -9.50 -5.29
N CYS A 123 -33.99 -10.81 -5.49
CA CYS A 123 -32.85 -11.70 -5.28
C CYS A 123 -31.81 -11.52 -6.39
N TYR A 124 -30.65 -10.95 -6.04
CA TYR A 124 -29.51 -10.77 -6.95
C TYR A 124 -28.43 -11.87 -6.85
N GLY A 125 -28.70 -12.96 -6.11
CA GLY A 125 -27.81 -14.14 -6.14
C GLY A 125 -26.57 -14.12 -5.25
N CYS A 126 -26.55 -13.34 -4.16
CA CYS A 126 -25.37 -13.18 -3.29
C CYS A 126 -24.89 -14.46 -2.58
N GLY A 127 -25.71 -15.51 -2.54
CA GLY A 127 -25.37 -16.82 -1.96
C GLY A 127 -25.32 -16.88 -0.42
N ARG A 128 -25.48 -15.76 0.30
CA ARG A 128 -25.37 -15.73 1.78
C ARG A 128 -26.34 -16.64 2.51
N CYS A 129 -27.54 -16.77 1.97
CA CYS A 129 -28.60 -17.57 2.56
C CYS A 129 -28.29 -19.08 2.55
N LEU A 130 -27.44 -19.54 1.63
CA LEU A 130 -27.09 -20.96 1.49
C LEU A 130 -26.27 -21.45 2.69
N SER A 131 -25.23 -20.69 3.09
CA SER A 131 -24.33 -21.10 4.16
C SER A 131 -24.90 -20.94 5.57
N VAL A 132 -25.93 -20.12 5.73
CA VAL A 132 -26.58 -19.88 7.03
C VAL A 132 -27.84 -20.71 7.24
N CYS A 133 -28.35 -21.38 6.21
CA CYS A 133 -29.54 -22.21 6.35
C CYS A 133 -29.22 -23.43 7.25
N PRO A 134 -29.82 -23.56 8.44
CA PRO A 134 -29.48 -24.64 9.38
C PRO A 134 -29.88 -26.03 8.86
N LEU A 135 -30.83 -26.07 7.93
CA LEU A 135 -31.37 -27.30 7.34
C LEU A 135 -30.88 -27.54 5.91
N GLY A 136 -30.07 -26.63 5.34
CA GLY A 136 -29.57 -26.76 3.97
C GLY A 136 -30.65 -26.78 2.87
N LEU A 137 -31.82 -26.19 3.12
CA LEU A 137 -32.99 -26.24 2.21
C LEU A 137 -32.94 -25.25 1.04
N ILE A 138 -31.95 -24.34 1.03
CA ILE A 138 -31.84 -23.28 0.04
C ILE A 138 -30.86 -23.70 -1.05
N GLU A 139 -31.34 -23.74 -2.29
CA GLU A 139 -30.60 -24.08 -3.49
C GLU A 139 -30.25 -22.84 -4.32
N GLU A 140 -29.15 -22.90 -5.05
CA GLU A 140 -28.83 -21.94 -6.12
C GLU A 140 -29.40 -22.47 -7.44
N ARG A 141 -30.25 -21.67 -8.09
CA ARG A 141 -30.74 -21.98 -9.45
C ARG A 141 -30.18 -20.98 -10.45
N PRO A 142 -29.62 -21.43 -11.59
CA PRO A 142 -29.22 -20.53 -12.66
C PRO A 142 -30.46 -19.82 -13.21
N TRP A 143 -30.39 -18.50 -13.31
CA TRP A 143 -31.34 -17.67 -14.02
C TRP A 143 -30.77 -17.44 -15.42
N ARG A 144 -31.44 -17.99 -16.44
CA ARG A 144 -31.01 -17.90 -17.84
C ARG A 144 -32.08 -17.19 -18.66
N LEU A 145 -31.66 -16.21 -19.44
CA LEU A 145 -32.40 -15.81 -20.64
C LEU A 145 -32.18 -16.88 -21.71
N GLU A 146 -33.25 -17.30 -22.37
CA GLU A 146 -33.12 -18.16 -23.55
C GLU A 146 -32.42 -17.39 -24.67
N ARG A 147 -31.43 -18.01 -25.33
CA ARG A 147 -30.60 -17.36 -26.37
C ARG A 147 -31.45 -16.83 -27.54
N SER A 148 -32.61 -17.44 -27.79
CA SER A 148 -33.57 -17.02 -28.82
C SER A 148 -34.26 -15.68 -28.52
N GLN A 149 -34.41 -15.32 -27.25
CA GLN A 149 -35.08 -14.08 -26.81
C GLN A 149 -34.09 -12.92 -26.60
N LEU A 150 -32.80 -13.23 -26.52
CA LEU A 150 -31.77 -12.26 -26.19
C LEU A 150 -31.67 -11.12 -27.22
N LEU A 151 -31.70 -11.43 -28.52
CA LEU A 151 -31.59 -10.40 -29.55
C LEU A 151 -32.80 -9.45 -29.54
N GLU A 152 -34.01 -10.00 -29.41
CA GLU A 152 -35.25 -9.20 -29.33
C GLU A 152 -35.23 -8.26 -28.12
N ILE A 153 -34.76 -8.75 -26.97
CA ILE A 153 -34.60 -7.94 -25.75
C ILE A 153 -33.57 -6.84 -25.97
N LEU A 154 -32.40 -7.15 -26.54
CA LEU A 154 -31.37 -6.15 -26.79
C LEU A 154 -31.77 -5.10 -27.85
N GLU A 155 -32.52 -5.51 -28.87
CA GLU A 155 -33.11 -4.60 -29.85
C GLU A 155 -34.14 -3.65 -29.23
N THR A 156 -34.89 -4.14 -28.25
CA THR A 156 -35.85 -3.33 -27.47
C THR A 156 -35.12 -2.38 -26.51
N CYS A 157 -34.11 -2.87 -25.79
CA CYS A 157 -33.37 -2.12 -24.78
C CYS A 157 -32.43 -1.05 -25.35
N GLN A 158 -31.90 -1.30 -26.55
CA GLN A 158 -30.89 -0.47 -27.24
C GLN A 158 -29.79 0.06 -26.30
N PRO A 159 -29.05 -0.82 -25.60
CA PRO A 159 -28.03 -0.37 -24.66
C PRO A 159 -26.85 0.28 -25.38
N GLU A 160 -26.21 1.26 -24.73
CA GLU A 160 -25.00 1.87 -25.27
C GLU A 160 -23.76 0.98 -25.08
N ALA A 161 -23.77 0.07 -24.10
CA ALA A 161 -22.70 -0.88 -23.85
C ALA A 161 -23.23 -2.27 -23.47
N LEU A 162 -22.42 -3.30 -23.72
CA LEU A 162 -22.69 -4.66 -23.23
C LEU A 162 -21.57 -5.14 -22.32
N GLU A 163 -21.92 -5.99 -21.36
CA GLU A 163 -20.98 -6.78 -20.59
C GLU A 163 -21.23 -8.27 -20.85
N ILE A 164 -20.17 -9.02 -21.10
CA ILE A 164 -20.22 -10.49 -21.19
C ILE A 164 -19.40 -11.06 -20.05
N HIS A 165 -20.08 -11.74 -19.13
CA HIS A 165 -19.47 -12.57 -18.11
C HIS A 165 -19.00 -13.89 -18.72
N THR A 166 -17.77 -14.26 -18.38
CA THR A 166 -17.12 -15.47 -18.90
C THR A 166 -16.07 -16.02 -17.92
N ARG A 167 -15.56 -17.22 -18.20
CA ARG A 167 -14.58 -17.93 -17.35
C ARG A 167 -13.57 -18.72 -18.17
N PRO A 168 -12.34 -18.93 -17.64
CA PRO A 168 -11.36 -19.80 -18.30
C PRO A 168 -11.96 -21.16 -18.67
N GLY A 169 -11.84 -21.53 -19.94
CA GLY A 169 -12.44 -22.75 -20.51
C GLY A 169 -13.74 -22.53 -21.29
N ALA A 170 -14.36 -21.35 -21.22
CA ALA A 170 -15.63 -21.04 -21.91
C ALA A 170 -15.46 -20.47 -23.34
N PHE A 171 -14.28 -20.60 -23.97
CA PHE A 171 -13.97 -19.97 -25.26
C PHE A 171 -15.00 -20.24 -26.38
N SER A 172 -15.48 -21.49 -26.48
CA SER A 172 -16.50 -21.87 -27.46
C SER A 172 -17.85 -21.19 -27.18
N ALA A 173 -18.27 -21.14 -25.91
CA ALA A 173 -19.50 -20.48 -25.51
C ALA A 173 -19.45 -18.97 -25.76
N PHE A 174 -18.32 -18.33 -25.42
CA PHE A 174 -18.08 -16.91 -25.71
C PHE A 174 -18.13 -16.63 -27.22
N THR A 175 -17.49 -17.47 -28.03
CA THR A 175 -17.47 -17.31 -29.50
C THR A 175 -18.87 -17.41 -30.09
N GLN A 176 -19.68 -18.38 -29.62
CA GLN A 176 -21.07 -18.52 -30.06
C GLN A 176 -21.92 -17.31 -29.67
N LEU A 177 -21.77 -16.81 -28.44
CA LEU A 177 -22.48 -15.62 -27.99
C LEU A 177 -22.07 -14.38 -28.80
N LEU A 178 -20.77 -14.18 -29.04
CA LEU A 178 -20.32 -13.04 -29.82
C LEU A 178 -20.78 -13.13 -31.28
N ALA A 179 -20.82 -14.32 -31.87
CA ALA A 179 -21.38 -14.54 -33.19
C ALA A 179 -22.87 -14.17 -33.26
N LEU A 180 -23.65 -14.50 -32.21
CA LEU A 180 -25.04 -14.08 -32.09
C LEU A 180 -25.16 -12.55 -32.00
N LEU A 181 -24.27 -11.89 -31.27
CA LEU A 181 -24.28 -10.44 -31.05
C LEU A 181 -23.73 -9.62 -32.23
N GLN A 182 -23.13 -10.25 -33.25
CA GLN A 182 -22.53 -9.58 -34.42
C GLN A 182 -23.37 -8.44 -35.01
N PRO A 183 -24.69 -8.59 -35.23
CA PRO A 183 -25.52 -7.53 -35.80
C PRO A 183 -25.60 -6.26 -34.93
N LEU A 184 -25.38 -6.40 -33.62
CA LEU A 184 -25.49 -5.32 -32.63
C LEU A 184 -24.14 -4.63 -32.38
N LEU A 185 -23.01 -5.31 -32.57
CA LEU A 185 -21.68 -4.78 -32.23
C LEU A 185 -21.37 -3.39 -32.83
N PRO A 186 -21.70 -3.08 -34.10
CA PRO A 186 -21.44 -1.75 -34.67
C PRO A 186 -22.20 -0.60 -34.01
N ARG A 187 -23.28 -0.89 -33.27
CA ARG A 187 -24.11 0.11 -32.59
C ARG A 187 -23.66 0.38 -31.16
N LEU A 188 -22.85 -0.51 -30.59
CA LEU A 188 -22.37 -0.41 -29.22
C LEU A 188 -21.18 0.55 -29.14
N ARG A 189 -21.12 1.30 -28.05
CA ARG A 189 -19.97 2.16 -27.72
C ARG A 189 -18.88 1.41 -26.97
N LEU A 190 -19.22 0.30 -26.30
CA LEU A 190 -18.28 -0.49 -25.50
C LEU A 190 -18.74 -1.93 -25.31
N LEU A 191 -17.80 -2.87 -25.40
CA LEU A 191 -17.98 -4.25 -25.00
C LEU A 191 -17.07 -4.59 -23.81
N ALA A 192 -17.64 -4.73 -22.61
CA ALA A 192 -16.92 -5.19 -21.43
C ALA A 192 -16.89 -6.72 -21.39
N VAL A 193 -15.73 -7.29 -21.06
CA VAL A 193 -15.57 -8.72 -20.81
C VAL A 193 -15.22 -8.92 -19.35
N SER A 194 -16.14 -9.52 -18.59
CA SER A 194 -15.94 -9.81 -17.17
C SER A 194 -15.41 -11.21 -16.97
N ALA A 195 -14.24 -11.32 -16.35
CA ALA A 195 -13.62 -12.60 -16.04
C ALA A 195 -12.80 -12.54 -14.75
N GLY A 196 -12.77 -13.67 -14.04
CA GLY A 196 -12.04 -13.82 -12.78
C GLY A 196 -11.37 -15.18 -12.65
N GLY A 197 -10.61 -15.37 -11.57
CA GLY A 197 -9.96 -16.63 -11.23
C GLY A 197 -8.43 -16.59 -11.25
N PRO A 198 -7.76 -17.76 -11.10
CA PRO A 198 -6.31 -17.83 -11.01
C PRO A 198 -5.61 -17.33 -12.28
N LEU A 199 -4.59 -16.48 -12.12
CA LEU A 199 -3.84 -15.87 -13.23
C LEU A 199 -3.29 -16.88 -14.25
N ALA A 200 -2.87 -18.06 -13.80
CA ALA A 200 -2.32 -19.12 -14.65
C ALA A 200 -3.31 -19.60 -15.73
N HIS A 201 -4.62 -19.54 -15.45
CA HIS A 201 -5.66 -19.90 -16.42
C HIS A 201 -6.30 -18.66 -17.05
N LEU A 202 -6.42 -17.57 -16.29
CA LEU A 202 -7.05 -16.34 -16.76
C LEU A 202 -6.23 -15.66 -17.85
N VAL A 203 -4.92 -15.46 -17.66
CA VAL A 203 -4.08 -14.72 -18.63
C VAL A 203 -4.08 -15.36 -20.03
N PRO A 204 -3.82 -16.68 -20.18
CA PRO A 204 -3.91 -17.33 -21.49
C PRO A 204 -5.30 -17.22 -22.11
N TYR A 205 -6.34 -17.31 -21.29
CA TYR A 205 -7.72 -17.20 -21.75
C TYR A 205 -8.05 -15.79 -22.28
N LEU A 206 -7.62 -14.73 -21.57
CA LEU A 206 -7.80 -13.35 -22.03
C LEU A 206 -7.07 -13.10 -23.36
N TRP A 207 -5.87 -13.67 -23.56
CA TRP A 207 -5.17 -13.61 -24.85
C TRP A 207 -5.94 -14.28 -25.99
N GLN A 208 -6.59 -15.43 -25.73
CA GLN A 208 -7.46 -16.09 -26.71
C GLN A 208 -8.64 -15.19 -27.08
N LEU A 209 -9.31 -14.60 -26.08
CA LEU A 209 -10.42 -13.66 -26.31
C LEU A 209 -9.96 -12.41 -27.05
N HIS A 210 -8.78 -11.87 -26.74
CA HIS A 210 -8.25 -10.67 -27.38
C HIS A 210 -8.08 -10.85 -28.90
N GLY A 211 -7.58 -12.01 -29.34
CA GLY A 211 -7.45 -12.32 -30.77
C GLY A 211 -8.80 -12.30 -31.52
N LEU A 212 -9.90 -12.55 -30.81
CA LEU A 212 -11.25 -12.54 -31.35
C LEU A 212 -11.90 -11.14 -31.25
N LEU A 213 -11.63 -10.41 -30.17
CA LEU A 213 -12.19 -9.08 -29.91
C LEU A 213 -11.53 -7.97 -30.73
N VAL A 214 -10.24 -8.11 -31.08
CA VAL A 214 -9.50 -7.09 -31.86
C VAL A 214 -10.04 -6.93 -33.28
N THR A 215 -10.75 -7.93 -33.80
CA THR A 215 -11.36 -7.89 -35.14
C THR A 215 -12.78 -7.30 -35.13
N GLN A 216 -13.30 -6.95 -33.96
CA GLN A 216 -14.66 -6.43 -33.81
C GLN A 216 -14.70 -4.90 -33.96
N PRO A 217 -15.82 -4.34 -34.43
CA PRO A 217 -15.95 -2.89 -34.67
C PRO A 217 -16.18 -2.06 -33.40
N VAL A 218 -16.11 -2.68 -32.21
CA VAL A 218 -16.41 -2.05 -30.91
C VAL A 218 -15.19 -2.13 -29.99
N PRO A 219 -14.83 -1.04 -29.28
CA PRO A 219 -13.74 -1.10 -28.31
C PRO A 219 -14.12 -2.02 -27.14
N HIS A 220 -13.12 -2.67 -26.54
CA HIS A 220 -13.33 -3.58 -25.42
C HIS A 220 -12.65 -3.13 -24.12
N LEU A 221 -13.28 -3.50 -23.01
CA LEU A 221 -12.82 -3.24 -21.64
C LEU A 221 -12.69 -4.57 -20.88
N TRP A 222 -11.55 -4.81 -20.26
CA TRP A 222 -11.35 -5.97 -19.38
C TRP A 222 -11.86 -5.66 -17.99
N GLN A 223 -13.02 -6.20 -17.62
CA GLN A 223 -13.53 -6.13 -16.26
C GLN A 223 -13.00 -7.35 -15.49
N LEU A 224 -12.19 -7.10 -14.45
CA LEU A 224 -11.49 -8.16 -13.74
C LEU A 224 -12.16 -8.42 -12.40
N ASP A 225 -12.87 -9.54 -12.30
CA ASP A 225 -13.60 -9.95 -11.11
C ASP A 225 -12.67 -10.63 -10.11
N GLY A 226 -12.23 -9.88 -9.09
CA GLY A 226 -11.32 -10.36 -8.05
C GLY A 226 -11.91 -11.47 -7.19
N ARG A 227 -12.74 -11.09 -6.21
CA ARG A 227 -13.53 -12.03 -5.39
C ARG A 227 -15.02 -11.80 -5.63
N PRO A 228 -15.84 -12.87 -5.70
CA PRO A 228 -17.29 -12.72 -5.78
C PRO A 228 -17.81 -11.88 -4.63
N MET A 229 -18.79 -11.01 -4.89
CA MET A 229 -19.40 -10.17 -3.87
C MET A 229 -20.26 -11.01 -2.90
N SER A 230 -19.62 -11.70 -1.95
CA SER A 230 -20.30 -12.26 -0.76
C SER A 230 -20.72 -11.16 0.23
N GLY A 231 -20.41 -9.90 -0.10
CA GLY A 231 -20.63 -8.66 0.66
C GLY A 231 -19.88 -8.61 2.00
N ASP A 232 -18.83 -9.42 2.13
CA ASP A 232 -17.77 -9.17 3.09
C ASP A 232 -16.92 -8.00 2.53
N LEU A 233 -17.16 -6.78 3.02
CA LEU A 233 -16.54 -5.54 2.49
C LEU A 233 -15.23 -5.19 3.21
N GLY A 234 -14.55 -6.20 3.78
CA GLY A 234 -13.28 -6.03 4.47
C GLY A 234 -12.12 -5.63 3.55
N ARG A 235 -11.01 -5.17 4.13
CA ARG A 235 -9.79 -4.75 3.40
C ARG A 235 -9.21 -5.84 2.48
N GLY A 236 -9.43 -7.11 2.80
CA GLY A 236 -8.92 -8.26 2.05
C GLY A 236 -9.51 -8.42 0.65
N THR A 237 -10.75 -7.99 0.40
CA THR A 237 -11.37 -8.10 -0.93
C THR A 237 -10.77 -7.10 -1.92
N ALA A 238 -10.47 -5.89 -1.46
CA ALA A 238 -9.81 -4.86 -2.28
C ALA A 238 -8.39 -5.26 -2.68
N HIS A 239 -7.64 -5.94 -1.80
CA HIS A 239 -6.32 -6.48 -2.12
C HIS A 239 -6.40 -7.55 -3.23
N ALA A 240 -7.36 -8.47 -3.14
CA ALA A 240 -7.55 -9.50 -4.16
C ALA A 240 -7.91 -8.92 -5.53
N ALA A 241 -8.83 -7.94 -5.56
CA ALA A 241 -9.22 -7.26 -6.79
C ALA A 241 -8.05 -6.52 -7.46
N VAL A 242 -7.26 -5.77 -6.67
CA VAL A 242 -6.09 -5.03 -7.19
C VAL A 242 -4.97 -5.98 -7.61
N ALA A 243 -4.74 -7.07 -6.87
CA ALA A 243 -3.73 -8.07 -7.22
C ALA A 243 -4.04 -8.76 -8.55
N LEU A 244 -5.31 -9.09 -8.80
CA LEU A 244 -5.75 -9.62 -10.09
C LEU A 244 -5.49 -8.62 -11.22
N ALA A 245 -5.86 -7.36 -11.02
CA ALA A 245 -5.62 -6.29 -11.98
C ALA A 245 -4.13 -6.07 -12.27
N LEU A 246 -3.27 -6.14 -11.25
CA LEU A 246 -1.82 -6.08 -11.42
C LEU A 246 -1.27 -7.26 -12.23
N GLY A 247 -1.75 -8.46 -11.94
CA GLY A 247 -1.33 -9.66 -12.67
C GLY A 247 -1.69 -9.59 -14.14
N VAL A 248 -2.94 -9.21 -14.45
CA VAL A 248 -3.40 -9.04 -15.83
C VAL A 248 -2.72 -7.84 -16.50
N SER A 249 -2.52 -6.72 -15.80
CA SER A 249 -1.80 -5.57 -16.37
C SER A 249 -0.35 -5.88 -16.76
N ARG A 250 0.28 -6.88 -16.12
CA ARG A 250 1.68 -7.27 -16.40
C ARG A 250 1.80 -8.35 -17.48
N HIS A 251 0.82 -9.25 -17.55
CA HIS A 251 0.95 -10.48 -18.35
C HIS A 251 -0.19 -10.70 -19.35
N GLY A 252 -1.30 -9.97 -19.20
CA GLY A 252 -2.49 -10.06 -20.03
C GLY A 252 -2.40 -9.27 -21.34
N PRO A 253 -3.44 -9.38 -22.18
CA PRO A 253 -3.53 -8.65 -23.45
C PRO A 253 -3.64 -7.13 -23.23
N PRO A 254 -3.29 -6.31 -24.25
CA PRO A 254 -3.49 -4.88 -24.19
C PRO A 254 -4.98 -4.54 -24.12
N GLY A 255 -5.31 -3.44 -23.46
CA GLY A 255 -6.67 -2.95 -23.34
C GLY A 255 -6.88 -2.13 -22.08
N LEU A 256 -8.05 -1.52 -21.97
CA LEU A 256 -8.48 -0.87 -20.74
C LEU A 256 -8.80 -1.93 -19.70
N ILE A 257 -8.42 -1.70 -18.44
CA ILE A 257 -8.69 -2.61 -17.32
C ILE A 257 -9.57 -1.88 -16.31
N GLN A 258 -10.71 -2.48 -15.99
CA GLN A 258 -11.56 -2.07 -14.89
C GLN A 258 -11.48 -3.10 -13.77
N VAL A 259 -11.15 -2.66 -12.56
CA VAL A 259 -11.14 -3.54 -11.38
C VAL A 259 -12.57 -3.73 -10.89
N ALA A 260 -12.98 -4.99 -10.71
CA ALA A 260 -14.30 -5.38 -10.21
C ALA A 260 -14.15 -6.54 -9.20
N GLY A 261 -15.28 -7.01 -8.64
CA GLY A 261 -15.29 -8.12 -7.67
C GLY A 261 -14.54 -7.83 -6.36
N GLY A 262 -15.23 -7.25 -5.37
CA GLY A 262 -14.67 -6.97 -4.05
C GLY A 262 -14.04 -5.58 -3.88
N VAL A 263 -14.34 -4.66 -4.80
CA VAL A 263 -13.97 -3.23 -4.74
C VAL A 263 -14.66 -2.55 -3.56
N ASN A 264 -13.90 -1.73 -2.82
CA ASN A 264 -14.42 -0.96 -1.69
C ASN A 264 -13.62 0.36 -1.51
N ARG A 265 -13.87 1.09 -0.42
CA ARG A 265 -13.19 2.37 -0.10
C ARG A 265 -11.66 2.31 -0.06
N HIS A 266 -11.07 1.13 0.08
CA HIS A 266 -9.62 0.92 0.09
C HIS A 266 -9.03 0.68 -1.31
N THR A 267 -9.86 0.32 -2.30
CA THR A 267 -9.40 -0.02 -3.66
C THR A 267 -8.69 1.13 -4.35
N GLN A 268 -9.23 2.36 -4.27
CA GLN A 268 -8.57 3.52 -4.89
C GLN A 268 -7.17 3.72 -4.32
N LYS A 269 -6.99 3.66 -2.99
CA LYS A 269 -5.69 3.79 -2.34
C LYS A 269 -4.68 2.73 -2.79
N LEU A 270 -5.16 1.51 -3.05
CA LEU A 270 -4.32 0.40 -3.52
C LEU A 270 -3.94 0.58 -5.00
N LEU A 271 -4.89 1.01 -5.85
CA LEU A 271 -4.61 1.35 -7.25
C LEU A 271 -3.60 2.50 -7.35
N ASP A 272 -3.75 3.53 -6.51
CA ASP A 272 -2.83 4.65 -6.42
C ASP A 272 -1.43 4.20 -5.98
N ARG A 273 -1.35 3.30 -4.98
CA ARG A 273 -0.08 2.72 -4.49
C ARG A 273 0.69 1.98 -5.57
N HIS A 274 -0.02 1.31 -6.47
CA HIS A 274 0.58 0.52 -7.54
C HIS A 274 0.63 1.25 -8.89
N GLY A 275 0.25 2.53 -8.95
CA GLY A 275 0.29 3.32 -10.19
C GLY A 275 -0.71 2.87 -11.26
N LEU A 276 -1.77 2.15 -10.87
CA LEU A 276 -2.84 1.66 -11.75
C LEU A 276 -4.07 2.57 -11.80
N SER A 277 -4.15 3.56 -10.91
CA SER A 277 -5.11 4.64 -11.04
C SER A 277 -4.81 5.43 -12.31
N GLY A 278 -5.81 5.73 -13.16
CA GLY A 278 -5.71 6.60 -14.36
C GLY A 278 -5.35 8.06 -14.07
N HIS A 279 -4.66 8.31 -12.97
CA HIS A 279 -4.11 9.59 -12.58
C HIS A 279 -2.60 9.46 -12.70
N GLY A 280 -2.05 9.97 -13.79
CA GLY A 280 -0.62 10.15 -13.97
C GLY A 280 -0.15 11.50 -13.44
N GLU A 281 1.13 11.56 -13.07
CA GLU A 281 1.85 12.83 -13.03
C GLU A 281 1.96 13.39 -14.46
N LYS A 282 1.53 14.64 -14.68
CA LYS A 282 1.66 15.34 -15.97
C LYS A 282 2.78 16.38 -15.89
N PRO A 283 4.00 16.18 -16.44
CA PRO A 283 4.96 17.26 -16.65
C PRO A 283 4.98 17.68 -18.15
N PRO A 284 6.05 18.30 -18.65
CA PRO A 284 5.99 19.67 -19.14
C PRO A 284 5.18 19.88 -20.44
N ALA A 285 4.38 20.95 -20.45
CA ALA A 285 3.79 21.52 -21.65
C ALA A 285 4.66 22.72 -22.06
N VAL A 286 5.51 22.55 -23.08
CA VAL A 286 6.38 23.60 -23.61
C VAL A 286 5.83 24.04 -24.97
N LEU A 287 5.74 25.35 -25.18
CA LEU A 287 5.25 25.93 -26.43
C LEU A 287 5.93 25.28 -27.64
N GLY A 288 5.14 24.85 -28.62
CA GLY A 288 5.65 24.23 -29.84
C GLY A 288 6.11 22.77 -29.68
N ARG A 289 5.83 22.12 -28.54
CA ARG A 289 6.00 20.66 -28.36
C ARG A 289 4.69 20.01 -27.92
N PRO A 290 4.46 18.74 -28.28
CA PRO A 290 3.33 18.00 -27.72
C PRO A 290 3.45 17.92 -26.20
N PRO A 291 2.36 18.12 -25.45
CA PRO A 291 2.36 17.95 -24.00
C PRO A 291 2.64 16.48 -23.66
N GLU A 292 3.40 16.20 -22.61
CA GLU A 292 3.84 14.84 -22.28
C GLU A 292 3.61 14.49 -20.80
N ALA A 293 3.12 13.29 -20.50
CA ALA A 293 3.15 12.69 -19.17
C ALA A 293 4.41 11.85 -19.00
N ARG A 294 5.08 11.97 -17.86
CA ARG A 294 6.20 11.12 -17.47
C ARG A 294 5.87 10.39 -16.19
N TYR A 295 6.05 9.09 -16.23
CA TYR A 295 5.94 8.15 -15.12
C TYR A 295 7.34 7.58 -14.84
N PRO A 296 7.57 6.96 -13.66
CA PRO A 296 8.80 6.23 -13.41
C PRO A 296 9.07 5.22 -14.55
N GLY A 297 10.12 5.47 -15.32
CA GLY A 297 10.54 4.62 -16.46
C GLY A 297 9.69 4.69 -17.73
N ARG A 298 8.69 5.58 -17.82
CA ARG A 298 7.78 5.66 -18.99
C ARG A 298 7.44 7.10 -19.36
N ARG A 299 7.46 7.40 -20.66
CA ARG A 299 7.00 8.68 -21.26
C ARG A 299 5.76 8.41 -22.12
N LEU A 300 4.79 9.29 -22.06
CA LEU A 300 3.54 9.24 -22.83
C LEU A 300 3.26 10.63 -23.37
N ASP A 301 3.16 10.81 -24.68
CA ASP A 301 2.65 12.07 -25.23
C ASP A 301 1.14 12.14 -24.97
N LEU A 302 0.66 13.26 -24.42
CA LEU A 302 -0.72 13.45 -24.00
C LEU A 302 -1.62 13.82 -25.18
N GLU A 303 -1.05 14.50 -26.17
CA GLU A 303 -1.67 14.89 -27.43
C GLU A 303 -0.59 14.80 -28.52
N ASP A 304 -0.99 14.59 -29.77
CA ASP A 304 -0.04 14.60 -30.90
C ASP A 304 0.28 16.03 -31.37
N ALA A 305 -0.61 16.98 -31.07
CA ALA A 305 -0.47 18.36 -31.50
C ALA A 305 0.47 19.17 -30.58
N PRO A 306 1.33 20.04 -31.13
CA PRO A 306 2.13 20.96 -30.35
C PRO A 306 1.28 21.94 -29.52
N LEU A 307 1.71 22.22 -28.30
CA LEU A 307 1.04 23.18 -27.42
C LEU A 307 1.04 24.58 -28.05
N SER A 308 -0.15 25.13 -28.28
CA SER A 308 -0.33 26.49 -28.80
C SER A 308 -0.15 27.56 -27.72
N ARG A 309 0.14 28.80 -28.16
CA ARG A 309 0.30 29.95 -27.24
C ARG A 309 -1.00 30.23 -26.49
N GLU A 310 -2.12 30.19 -27.19
CA GLU A 310 -3.46 30.40 -26.64
C GLU A 310 -3.81 29.35 -25.57
N ALA A 311 -3.48 28.08 -25.79
CA ALA A 311 -3.69 27.02 -24.81
C ALA A 311 -2.84 27.24 -23.55
N LEU A 312 -1.56 27.61 -23.71
CA LEU A 312 -0.66 27.91 -22.60
C LEU A 312 -1.15 29.11 -21.78
N ASP A 313 -1.52 30.22 -22.43
CA ASP A 313 -2.04 31.41 -21.77
C ASP A 313 -3.38 31.12 -21.06
N GLY A 314 -4.23 30.29 -21.66
CA GLY A 314 -5.48 29.82 -21.03
C GLY A 314 -5.26 28.97 -19.77
N VAL A 315 -4.17 28.18 -19.71
CA VAL A 315 -3.79 27.47 -18.48
C VAL A 315 -3.26 28.45 -17.44
N ILE A 316 -2.37 29.37 -17.81
CA ILE A 316 -1.79 30.38 -16.91
C ILE A 316 -2.90 31.22 -16.26
N ALA A 317 -3.88 31.66 -17.05
CA ALA A 317 -5.02 32.44 -16.55
C ALA A 317 -5.83 31.70 -15.45
N ARG A 318 -5.91 30.37 -15.52
CA ARG A 318 -6.61 29.53 -14.53
C ARG A 318 -5.76 29.18 -13.31
N VAL A 319 -4.44 29.02 -13.50
CA VAL A 319 -3.49 28.73 -12.42
C VAL A 319 -3.30 29.96 -11.52
N GLY A 320 -3.35 31.17 -12.10
CA GLY A 320 -3.18 32.42 -11.38
C GLY A 320 -1.74 32.92 -11.38
N ARG A 321 -1.34 33.65 -10.33
CA ARG A 321 -0.01 34.28 -10.24
C ARG A 321 1.05 33.27 -9.80
N PHE A 322 2.18 33.28 -10.49
CA PHE A 322 3.40 32.58 -10.05
C PHE A 322 4.15 33.43 -9.03
N GLY A 323 4.64 32.81 -7.97
CA GLY A 323 5.48 33.43 -6.95
C GLY A 323 6.89 33.77 -7.45
N GLY A 324 7.70 34.37 -6.57
CA GLY A 324 9.08 34.78 -6.87
C GLY A 324 10.03 33.64 -7.24
N ASP A 325 9.67 32.40 -6.90
CA ASP A 325 10.40 31.18 -7.22
C ASP A 325 9.94 30.52 -8.54
N ASN A 326 9.12 31.21 -9.34
CA ASN A 326 8.47 30.71 -10.55
C ASN A 326 7.54 29.51 -10.33
N ARG A 327 6.99 29.35 -9.12
CA ARG A 327 6.03 28.29 -8.81
C ARG A 327 4.65 28.85 -8.51
N ALA A 328 3.65 28.03 -8.79
CA ALA A 328 2.27 28.20 -8.37
C ALA A 328 1.74 26.80 -8.01
N GLY A 329 0.70 26.74 -7.22
CA GLY A 329 0.01 25.51 -6.87
C GLY A 329 -1.49 25.69 -6.94
N ILE A 330 -2.19 24.57 -6.92
CA ILE A 330 -3.66 24.58 -6.92
C ILE A 330 -4.09 24.53 -5.45
N ALA A 331 -4.80 25.57 -5.01
CA ALA A 331 -5.25 25.70 -3.63
C ALA A 331 -5.95 24.43 -3.13
N ARG A 332 -5.67 24.05 -1.88
CA ARG A 332 -6.19 22.82 -1.24
C ARG A 332 -5.73 21.50 -1.89
N THR A 333 -4.76 21.54 -2.80
CA THR A 333 -4.14 20.34 -3.38
C THR A 333 -2.63 20.35 -3.10
N LEU A 334 -1.97 19.21 -3.36
CA LEU A 334 -0.51 19.13 -3.34
C LEU A 334 0.10 19.31 -4.74
N HIS A 335 -0.70 19.75 -5.71
CA HIS A 335 -0.24 19.93 -7.07
C HIS A 335 0.59 21.21 -7.18
N ARG A 336 1.71 21.09 -7.88
CA ARG A 336 2.65 22.19 -8.10
C ARG A 336 2.85 22.42 -9.58
N ILE A 337 2.97 23.66 -9.99
CA ILE A 337 3.10 24.10 -11.36
C ILE A 337 4.30 25.05 -11.39
N SER A 338 5.31 24.72 -12.18
CA SER A 338 6.52 25.52 -12.33
C SER A 338 6.55 26.15 -13.71
N ALA A 339 6.72 27.47 -13.78
CA ALA A 339 6.81 28.21 -15.02
C ALA A 339 8.22 28.12 -15.61
N ILE A 340 8.30 27.85 -16.91
CA ILE A 340 9.50 27.98 -17.73
C ILE A 340 9.37 29.33 -18.44
N ARG A 341 10.32 30.24 -18.21
CA ARG A 341 10.32 31.58 -18.81
C ARG A 341 11.42 31.77 -19.84
N ASN A 342 11.15 32.58 -20.85
CA ASN A 342 12.17 33.03 -21.81
C ASN A 342 12.98 34.23 -21.25
N ARG A 343 13.93 34.74 -22.04
CA ARG A 343 14.80 35.87 -21.63
C ARG A 343 14.04 37.19 -21.39
N SER A 344 12.88 37.38 -22.02
CA SER A 344 11.99 38.53 -21.78
C SER A 344 11.09 38.34 -20.56
N GLY A 345 11.17 37.21 -19.85
CA GLY A 345 10.40 36.91 -18.65
C GLY A 345 9.00 36.35 -18.92
N GLU A 346 8.64 36.07 -20.18
CA GLU A 346 7.35 35.48 -20.53
C GLU A 346 7.35 33.98 -20.28
N VAL A 347 6.23 33.44 -19.79
CA VAL A 347 6.07 32.00 -19.61
C VAL A 347 5.92 31.33 -20.98
N ILE A 348 6.82 30.42 -21.29
CA ILE A 348 6.86 29.63 -22.54
C ILE A 348 6.59 28.15 -22.31
N GLY A 349 6.42 27.74 -21.05
CA GLY A 349 6.02 26.38 -20.73
C GLY A 349 5.73 26.21 -19.25
N LEU A 350 5.08 25.10 -18.91
CA LEU A 350 4.69 24.75 -17.55
C LEU A 350 5.13 23.33 -17.26
N THR A 351 5.64 23.08 -16.06
CA THR A 351 5.84 21.73 -15.51
C THR A 351 4.88 21.52 -14.36
N CYS A 352 3.91 20.63 -14.52
CA CYS A 352 3.01 20.26 -13.44
C CYS A 352 3.56 19.02 -12.70
N ARG A 353 3.44 19.02 -11.37
CA ARG A 353 3.76 17.89 -10.50
C ARG A 353 2.53 17.57 -9.70
N VAL A 354 2.01 16.36 -9.87
CA VAL A 354 0.77 15.91 -9.24
C VAL A 354 1.10 15.38 -7.85
N GLY A 355 1.12 16.25 -6.85
CA GLY A 355 1.31 15.81 -5.46
C GLY A 355 0.13 14.99 -4.94
N ARG A 356 0.42 14.03 -4.07
CA ARG A 356 -0.53 13.14 -3.40
C ARG A 356 -0.22 13.04 -1.92
N ALA A 357 -1.27 12.87 -1.12
CA ALA A 357 -1.11 12.55 0.29
C ALA A 357 -1.00 11.03 0.44
N VAL A 358 0.15 10.57 0.93
CA VAL A 358 0.38 9.16 1.27
C VAL A 358 0.31 9.02 2.78
N TYR A 359 -0.43 8.02 3.25
CA TYR A 359 -0.61 7.72 4.67
C TYR A 359 -0.12 6.31 4.99
N GLY A 360 0.20 6.06 6.25
CA GLY A 360 0.79 4.83 6.79
C GLY A 360 2.32 4.82 6.83
N THR A 361 3.00 5.88 6.37
CA THR A 361 4.46 5.99 6.36
C THR A 361 5.05 6.19 7.75
N VAL A 362 4.33 6.89 8.64
CA VAL A 362 4.77 7.13 10.03
C VAL A 362 4.88 5.86 10.85
N ALA A 363 4.18 4.77 10.48
CA ALA A 363 4.23 3.50 11.20
C ALA A 363 5.66 2.97 11.42
N VAL A 364 6.61 3.31 10.54
CA VAL A 364 8.03 2.92 10.65
C VAL A 364 8.73 3.60 11.83
N ILE A 365 8.33 4.81 12.22
CA ILE A 365 9.00 5.65 13.22
C ILE A 365 8.01 6.26 14.23
N ARG A 366 6.82 5.66 14.38
CA ARG A 366 5.74 6.22 15.21
C ARG A 366 6.15 6.34 16.67
N ASP A 367 6.85 5.34 17.17
CA ASP A 367 7.46 5.31 18.51
C ASP A 367 8.47 6.46 18.73
N LEU A 368 9.26 6.83 17.70
CA LEU A 368 10.17 7.98 17.80
C LEU A 368 9.41 9.29 17.90
N VAL A 369 8.37 9.44 17.08
CA VAL A 369 7.55 10.66 17.04
C VAL A 369 6.78 10.84 18.34
N GLU A 370 6.28 9.74 18.92
CA GLU A 370 5.56 9.70 20.21
C GLU A 370 6.46 9.91 21.43
N SER A 371 7.79 9.81 21.28
CA SER A 371 8.75 9.95 22.41
C SER A 371 8.87 11.38 22.99
N ASN A 372 8.21 12.36 22.37
CA ASN A 372 8.34 13.81 22.64
C ASN A 372 9.76 14.38 22.41
N GLN A 373 10.73 13.58 21.97
CA GLN A 373 12.07 14.05 21.64
C GLN A 373 12.12 14.61 20.22
N SER A 374 12.99 15.59 19.98
CA SER A 374 13.20 16.15 18.65
C SER A 374 13.81 15.11 17.69
N VAL A 375 13.22 14.98 16.50
CA VAL A 375 13.61 13.99 15.48
C VAL A 375 14.11 14.68 14.21
N LEU A 376 15.34 14.36 13.81
CA LEU A 376 15.93 14.80 12.55
C LEU A 376 15.79 13.72 11.48
N ILE A 377 15.24 14.06 10.32
CA ILE A 377 15.09 13.14 9.18
C ILE A 377 16.07 13.55 8.07
N MET A 378 16.83 12.59 7.53
CA MET A 378 17.80 12.80 6.45
C MET A 378 17.58 11.74 5.36
N GLY A 379 18.12 12.00 4.17
CA GLY A 379 18.05 11.03 3.07
C GLY A 379 18.15 11.69 1.70
N TYR A 380 18.34 10.89 0.66
CA TYR A 380 18.51 11.40 -0.70
C TYR A 380 17.30 12.24 -1.17
N PRO A 381 17.49 13.16 -2.13
CA PRO A 381 16.36 13.83 -2.78
C PRO A 381 15.35 12.81 -3.36
N GLY A 382 14.06 13.05 -3.16
CA GLY A 382 12.99 12.20 -3.72
C GLY A 382 12.66 10.91 -2.95
N VAL A 383 13.35 10.58 -1.85
CA VAL A 383 13.06 9.36 -1.05
C VAL A 383 11.75 9.41 -0.27
N GLY A 384 11.12 10.58 -0.15
CA GLY A 384 9.81 10.74 0.50
C GLY A 384 9.82 11.50 1.82
N LYS A 385 10.91 12.17 2.21
CA LYS A 385 11.03 12.97 3.45
C LYS A 385 9.82 13.87 3.74
N THR A 386 9.46 14.73 2.80
CA THR A 386 8.31 15.64 2.91
C THR A 386 6.97 14.92 3.01
N THR A 387 6.87 13.71 2.44
CA THR A 387 5.66 12.87 2.59
C THR A 387 5.51 12.37 4.02
N VAL A 388 6.63 11.96 4.62
CA VAL A 388 6.69 11.54 6.02
C VAL A 388 6.41 12.73 6.94
N LEU A 389 7.05 13.88 6.75
CA LEU A 389 6.80 15.10 7.55
C LEU A 389 5.33 15.52 7.55
N ARG A 390 4.69 15.47 6.38
CA ARG A 390 3.26 15.79 6.24
C ARG A 390 2.40 14.87 7.10
N GLU A 391 2.67 13.57 7.05
CA GLU A 391 1.92 12.62 7.85
C GLU A 391 2.25 12.73 9.34
N ILE A 392 3.51 12.98 9.72
CA ILE A 392 3.88 13.24 11.12
C ILE A 392 3.09 14.42 11.67
N SER A 393 2.96 15.50 10.89
CA SER A 393 2.18 16.68 11.27
C SER A 393 0.73 16.30 11.59
N ARG A 394 0.10 15.49 10.74
CA ARG A 394 -1.27 14.98 10.95
C ARG A 394 -1.37 14.06 12.17
N VAL A 395 -0.46 13.11 12.32
CA VAL A 395 -0.49 12.16 13.46
C VAL A 395 -0.34 12.92 14.78
N LEU A 396 0.62 13.85 14.86
CA LEU A 396 0.82 14.68 16.03
C LEU A 396 -0.39 15.58 16.33
N ALA A 397 -1.03 16.17 15.31
CA ALA A 397 -2.14 17.09 15.49
C ALA A 397 -3.50 16.41 15.74
N ASP A 398 -3.81 15.33 15.00
CA ASP A 398 -5.13 14.69 15.02
C ASP A 398 -5.20 13.48 15.95
N GLU A 399 -4.13 12.68 16.06
CA GLU A 399 -4.13 11.45 16.86
C GLU A 399 -3.58 11.68 18.27
N LEU A 400 -2.58 12.57 18.39
CA LEU A 400 -1.96 12.91 19.67
C LEU A 400 -2.44 14.27 20.22
N GLU A 401 -3.34 14.96 19.49
CA GLU A 401 -3.99 16.21 19.89
C GLU A 401 -3.03 17.34 20.28
N ARG A 402 -1.84 17.39 19.67
CA ARG A 402 -0.81 18.38 20.00
C ARG A 402 -0.94 19.66 19.20
N ARG A 403 -0.47 20.77 19.77
CA ARG A 403 -0.36 22.07 19.10
C ARG A 403 0.81 22.06 18.12
N VAL A 404 0.55 21.60 16.90
CA VAL A 404 1.54 21.51 15.82
C VAL A 404 1.53 22.77 14.96
N VAL A 405 2.72 23.31 14.66
CA VAL A 405 2.94 24.36 13.66
C VAL A 405 3.92 23.85 12.60
N VAL A 406 3.52 23.92 11.32
CA VAL A 406 4.35 23.57 10.17
C VAL A 406 4.93 24.85 9.58
N ILE A 407 6.27 24.93 9.51
CA ILE A 407 7.01 25.97 8.81
C ILE A 407 7.24 25.47 7.38
N ASP A 408 6.46 25.98 6.44
CA ASP A 408 6.42 25.47 5.07
C ASP A 408 7.03 26.47 4.09
N THR A 409 8.32 26.30 3.81
CA THR A 409 9.09 27.22 2.96
C THR A 409 8.79 27.05 1.47
N SER A 410 8.51 25.83 1.03
CA SER A 410 8.28 25.52 -0.39
C SER A 410 6.81 25.21 -0.71
N ASN A 411 5.90 25.39 0.25
CA ASN A 411 4.51 24.93 0.20
C ASN A 411 4.39 23.44 -0.17
N GLU A 412 5.41 22.63 0.13
CA GLU A 412 5.40 21.21 -0.22
C GLU A 412 4.64 20.41 0.84
N ILE A 413 4.73 20.75 2.13
CA ILE A 413 4.12 19.96 3.20
C ILE A 413 2.60 20.15 3.21
N ALA A 414 2.15 21.40 3.24
CA ALA A 414 0.76 21.75 3.42
C ALA A 414 0.08 22.19 2.12
N GLY A 415 0.79 22.20 0.99
CA GLY A 415 0.25 22.63 -0.30
C GLY A 415 0.11 24.15 -0.40
N ASP A 416 -0.27 24.60 -1.60
CA ASP A 416 -0.34 26.03 -1.93
C ASP A 416 -1.72 26.65 -1.61
N GLY A 417 -1.79 27.99 -1.64
CA GLY A 417 -2.95 28.80 -1.27
C GLY A 417 -3.11 29.00 0.25
N ASP A 418 -4.04 29.83 0.69
CA ASP A 418 -4.18 30.25 2.11
C ASP A 418 -4.65 29.12 3.05
N ILE A 419 -5.41 28.17 2.51
CA ILE A 419 -6.00 27.08 3.27
C ILE A 419 -5.09 25.85 3.13
N PRO A 420 -4.49 25.35 4.23
CA PRO A 420 -3.60 24.20 4.16
C PRO A 420 -4.36 22.93 3.72
N HIS A 421 -3.65 22.03 3.05
CA HIS A 421 -4.15 20.75 2.61
C HIS A 421 -4.59 19.90 3.83
N PRO A 422 -5.73 19.18 3.77
CA PRO A 422 -6.22 18.32 4.86
C PRO A 422 -5.26 17.21 5.33
N ALA A 423 -4.14 17.02 4.63
CA ALA A 423 -3.20 15.93 4.90
C ALA A 423 -2.24 16.23 6.05
N ILE A 424 -2.18 17.47 6.53
CA ILE A 424 -1.49 17.83 7.78
C ILE A 424 -2.44 17.79 9.00
N GLY A 425 -3.70 17.40 8.82
CA GLY A 425 -4.70 17.37 9.89
C GLY A 425 -5.04 18.77 10.40
N ARG A 426 -5.22 18.90 11.72
CA ARG A 426 -5.45 20.17 12.44
C ARG A 426 -4.18 21.01 12.64
N ALA A 427 -3.02 20.57 12.13
CA ALA A 427 -1.79 21.33 12.25
C ALA A 427 -1.94 22.72 11.59
N ARG A 428 -1.39 23.75 12.24
CA ARG A 428 -1.36 25.11 11.70
C ARG A 428 -0.17 25.26 10.75
N ARG A 429 -0.30 26.07 9.71
CA ARG A 429 0.78 26.35 8.75
C ARG A 429 1.20 27.80 8.84
N MET A 430 2.51 28.04 8.89
CA MET A 430 3.11 29.34 8.63
C MET A 430 3.92 29.24 7.33
N GLN A 431 3.57 30.09 6.36
CA GLN A 431 4.30 30.17 5.09
C GLN A 431 5.49 31.10 5.26
N VAL A 432 6.61 30.72 4.67
CA VAL A 432 7.81 31.55 4.66
C VAL A 432 7.80 32.39 3.36
N PRO A 433 7.74 33.73 3.43
CA PRO A 433 7.70 34.57 2.23
C PRO A 433 8.98 34.50 1.39
N ASP A 434 10.11 34.33 2.06
CA ASP A 434 11.44 34.22 1.47
C ASP A 434 12.22 33.13 2.22
N PRO A 435 12.72 32.08 1.54
CA PRO A 435 13.52 31.03 2.16
C PRO A 435 14.65 31.54 3.07
N GLN A 436 15.28 32.68 2.76
CA GLN A 436 16.33 33.27 3.59
C GLN A 436 15.84 33.70 4.97
N HIS A 437 14.54 33.94 5.13
CA HIS A 437 13.90 34.37 6.36
C HIS A 437 13.23 33.24 7.14
N GLN A 438 13.42 31.97 6.75
CA GLN A 438 12.83 30.81 7.43
C GLN A 438 13.10 30.81 8.94
N HIS A 439 14.33 31.13 9.35
CA HIS A 439 14.72 31.23 10.76
C HIS A 439 13.86 32.22 11.57
N ARG A 440 13.42 33.34 10.97
CA ARG A 440 12.56 34.33 11.66
C ARG A 440 11.18 33.77 11.90
N VAL A 441 10.59 33.11 10.89
CA VAL A 441 9.27 32.48 10.99
C VAL A 441 9.29 31.35 12.02
N MET A 442 10.40 30.61 12.14
CA MET A 442 10.58 29.60 13.18
C MET A 442 10.52 30.20 14.59
N ILE A 443 11.17 31.34 14.83
CA ILE A 443 11.15 32.04 16.13
C ILE A 443 9.76 32.64 16.40
N GLU A 444 9.18 33.31 15.41
CA GLU A 444 7.83 33.88 15.47
C GLU A 444 6.78 32.81 15.85
N ALA A 445 6.92 31.60 15.32
CA ALA A 445 6.02 30.48 15.65
C ALA A 445 5.99 30.19 17.15
N VAL A 446 7.15 30.21 17.82
CA VAL A 446 7.23 29.98 19.26
C VAL A 446 6.69 31.16 20.06
N GLU A 447 7.03 32.38 19.64
CA GLU A 447 6.67 33.61 20.34
C GLU A 447 5.15 33.86 20.33
N ASN A 448 4.49 33.57 19.21
CA ASN A 448 3.10 34.00 18.99
C ASN A 448 2.07 32.86 19.02
N HIS A 449 2.49 31.60 18.85
CA HIS A 449 1.52 30.51 18.62
C HIS A 449 1.56 29.36 19.64
N MET A 450 2.39 29.46 20.69
CA MET A 450 2.50 28.47 21.78
C MET A 450 2.51 26.99 21.31
N PRO A 451 3.38 26.61 20.34
CA PRO A 451 3.41 25.26 19.80
C PRO A 451 4.02 24.26 20.79
N GLU A 452 3.56 23.02 20.72
CA GLU A 452 4.20 21.86 21.37
C GLU A 452 5.15 21.13 20.41
N VAL A 453 4.88 21.27 19.11
CA VAL A 453 5.70 20.70 18.03
C VAL A 453 5.83 21.73 16.92
N ILE A 454 7.06 21.92 16.44
CA ILE A 454 7.33 22.62 15.18
C ILE A 454 7.86 21.61 14.15
N VAL A 455 7.21 21.58 12.99
CA VAL A 455 7.61 20.76 11.84
C VAL A 455 8.28 21.63 10.79
N ILE A 456 9.48 21.25 10.34
CA ILE A 456 10.32 22.07 9.44
C ILE A 456 10.71 21.23 8.23
N ASP A 457 10.43 21.70 7.00
CA ASP A 457 10.73 20.90 5.80
C ASP A 457 12.23 20.66 5.64
N GLU A 458 13.04 21.71 5.46
CA GLU A 458 14.48 21.58 5.24
C GLU A 458 15.25 22.66 6.02
N ILE A 459 16.19 22.23 6.87
CA ILE A 459 17.15 23.06 7.58
C ILE A 459 18.46 23.02 6.81
N GLY A 460 18.89 24.18 6.30
CA GLY A 460 20.04 24.34 5.43
C GLY A 460 21.01 25.47 5.81
N SER A 461 20.58 26.45 6.62
CA SER A 461 21.43 27.59 6.99
C SER A 461 21.87 27.58 8.45
N GLU A 462 22.95 28.32 8.76
CA GLU A 462 23.44 28.50 10.13
C GLU A 462 22.40 29.21 11.00
N GLN A 463 21.68 30.20 10.46
CA GLN A 463 20.62 30.89 11.20
C GLN A 463 19.45 29.96 11.55
N GLU A 464 19.07 29.06 10.64
CA GLU A 464 18.02 28.05 10.92
C GLU A 464 18.50 27.03 11.95
N ALA A 465 19.77 26.61 11.90
CA ALA A 465 20.32 25.69 12.90
C ALA A 465 20.33 26.31 14.30
N TRP A 466 20.72 27.59 14.38
CA TRP A 466 20.67 28.37 15.62
C TRP A 466 19.24 28.56 16.14
N ALA A 467 18.28 28.86 15.25
CA ALA A 467 16.88 28.99 15.61
C ALA A 467 16.32 27.66 16.13
N ALA A 468 16.62 26.54 15.47
CA ALA A 468 16.24 25.21 15.93
C ALA A 468 16.78 24.91 17.33
N ARG A 469 18.06 25.22 17.61
CA ARG A 469 18.63 25.05 18.96
C ARG A 469 17.87 25.86 20.00
N THR A 470 17.65 27.14 19.73
CA THR A 470 16.93 28.05 20.65
C THR A 470 15.51 27.58 20.94
N ILE A 471 14.82 27.02 19.94
CA ILE A 471 13.46 26.47 20.09
C ILE A 471 13.47 25.20 20.92
N ALA A 472 14.44 24.29 20.68
CA ALA A 472 14.59 23.06 21.44
C ALA A 472 14.89 23.34 22.92
N GLU A 473 15.72 24.33 23.23
CA GLU A 473 16.03 24.77 24.60
C GLU A 473 14.81 25.29 25.36
N ARG A 474 13.79 25.78 24.64
CA ARG A 474 12.49 26.18 25.22
C ARG A 474 11.52 24.99 25.44
N GLY A 475 11.96 23.76 25.17
CA GLY A 475 11.19 22.53 25.39
C GLY A 475 10.16 22.21 24.30
N VAL A 476 10.22 22.88 23.15
CA VAL A 476 9.35 22.57 21.99
C VAL A 476 9.97 21.41 21.21
N GLN A 477 9.18 20.38 20.89
CA GLN A 477 9.66 19.28 20.07
C GLN A 477 9.84 19.75 18.62
N LEU A 478 10.99 19.43 18.03
CA LEU A 478 11.26 19.69 16.62
C LEU A 478 11.19 18.40 15.81
N VAL A 479 10.47 18.44 14.69
CA VAL A 479 10.55 17.40 13.66
C VAL A 479 10.95 18.07 12.36
N GLY A 480 12.13 17.78 11.85
CA GLY A 480 12.56 18.43 10.61
C GLY A 480 13.45 17.59 9.74
N THR A 481 13.68 18.05 8.51
CA THR A 481 14.73 17.48 7.67
C THR A 481 15.90 18.43 7.51
N ALA A 482 17.07 17.90 7.16
CA ALA A 482 18.26 18.70 6.91
C ALA A 482 18.92 18.33 5.60
N HIS A 483 19.73 19.25 5.09
CA HIS A 483 20.53 19.05 3.88
C HIS A 483 21.64 18.03 4.13
N GLY A 484 21.40 16.78 3.71
CA GLY A 484 22.32 15.65 3.89
C GLY A 484 21.59 14.31 3.75
N HIS A 485 22.33 13.25 3.42
CA HIS A 485 21.75 11.90 3.37
C HIS A 485 22.10 11.07 4.61
N GLN A 486 23.16 11.43 5.35
CA GLN A 486 23.62 10.75 6.56
C GLN A 486 24.16 11.74 7.60
N LEU A 487 24.18 11.36 8.88
CA LEU A 487 24.77 12.12 9.99
C LEU A 487 26.22 12.50 9.73
N ALA A 488 26.97 11.64 9.06
CA ALA A 488 28.36 11.90 8.69
C ALA A 488 28.51 13.12 7.76
N ASN A 489 27.49 13.48 6.99
CA ASN A 489 27.53 14.71 6.18
C ASN A 489 27.45 15.97 7.05
N LEU A 490 26.67 15.93 8.14
CA LEU A 490 26.49 17.07 9.04
C LEU A 490 27.78 17.38 9.82
N ILE A 491 28.57 16.36 10.17
CA ILE A 491 29.90 16.54 10.78
C ILE A 491 30.81 17.41 9.92
N LYS A 492 30.73 17.25 8.59
CA LYS A 492 31.55 17.98 7.62
C LYS A 492 30.95 19.33 7.22
N ASN A 493 29.73 19.64 7.66
CA ASN A 493 29.01 20.85 7.28
C ASN A 493 29.06 21.90 8.41
N PRO A 494 29.86 22.98 8.27
CA PRO A 494 30.00 24.00 9.32
C PRO A 494 28.69 24.68 9.72
N ALA A 495 27.75 24.83 8.80
CA ALA A 495 26.47 25.50 9.06
C ALA A 495 25.50 24.63 9.86
N LEU A 496 25.57 23.29 9.69
CA LEU A 496 24.58 22.36 10.26
C LEU A 496 25.10 21.54 11.44
N ARG A 497 26.41 21.60 11.75
CA ARG A 497 27.00 20.87 12.88
C ARG A 497 26.36 21.20 14.23
N ASP A 498 25.76 22.37 14.37
CA ASP A 498 25.04 22.79 15.59
C ASP A 498 23.81 21.90 15.86
N LEU A 499 23.20 21.33 14.82
CA LEU A 499 22.07 20.40 14.97
C LEU A 499 22.47 19.12 15.71
N ILE A 500 23.73 18.70 15.57
CA ILE A 500 24.30 17.48 16.14
C ILE A 500 25.18 17.75 17.38
N GLY A 501 25.08 18.95 17.95
CA GLY A 501 25.72 19.34 19.22
C GLY A 501 26.94 20.24 19.08
N GLY A 502 27.22 20.74 17.87
CA GLY A 502 28.37 21.59 17.57
C GLY A 502 29.69 20.83 17.66
N LEU A 503 30.71 21.22 16.88
CA LEU A 503 32.02 20.56 16.89
C LEU A 503 33.14 21.57 17.10
N GLN A 504 34.05 21.26 18.00
CA GLN A 504 35.20 22.10 18.34
C GLN A 504 36.50 21.28 18.38
N ALA A 505 37.59 21.89 17.94
CA ALA A 505 38.93 21.32 18.10
C ALA A 505 39.39 21.48 19.56
N VAL A 506 39.69 20.38 20.22
CA VAL A 506 40.22 20.32 21.59
C VAL A 506 41.62 19.74 21.55
N THR A 507 42.55 20.36 22.29
CA THR A 507 43.91 19.83 22.47
C THR A 507 43.95 18.95 23.71
N LEU A 508 44.14 17.65 23.51
CA LEU A 508 44.35 16.65 24.54
C LEU A 508 45.76 16.75 25.12
N GLY A 509 45.88 16.48 26.42
CA GLY A 509 47.18 16.26 27.06
C GLY A 509 47.86 14.98 26.54
N ASP A 510 49.19 14.91 26.70
CA ASP A 510 50.03 13.84 26.13
C ASP A 510 49.63 12.43 26.58
N GLU A 511 49.19 12.30 27.83
CA GLU A 511 48.70 11.03 28.39
C GLU A 511 47.37 10.60 27.75
N GLU A 512 46.42 11.53 27.60
CA GLU A 512 45.09 11.24 27.05
C GLU A 512 45.15 10.98 25.52
N ALA A 513 46.01 11.71 24.79
CA ALA A 513 46.26 11.46 23.38
C ALA A 513 46.85 10.06 23.13
N ARG A 514 47.82 9.63 23.98
CA ARG A 514 48.34 8.25 23.95
C ARG A 514 47.27 7.22 24.29
N ARG A 515 46.47 7.47 25.33
CA ARG A 515 45.40 6.56 25.76
C ARG A 515 44.37 6.31 24.66
N ARG A 516 44.02 7.35 23.90
CA ARG A 516 43.05 7.28 22.82
C ARG A 516 43.63 6.82 21.48
N GLY A 517 44.96 6.76 21.35
CA GLY A 517 45.63 6.48 20.09
C GLY A 517 45.37 7.54 19.02
N SER A 518 45.13 8.80 19.44
CA SER A 518 44.74 9.90 18.56
C SER A 518 45.83 10.99 18.49
N GLN A 519 45.68 11.92 17.56
CA GLN A 519 46.48 13.15 17.56
C GLN A 519 46.19 14.00 18.80
N LYS A 520 47.11 14.91 19.15
CA LYS A 520 46.89 15.85 20.28
C LYS A 520 45.69 16.76 20.04
N THR A 521 45.39 17.12 18.80
CA THR A 521 44.19 17.90 18.46
C THR A 521 43.14 16.98 17.90
N VAL A 522 41.97 16.91 18.53
CA VAL A 522 40.81 16.12 18.09
C VAL A 522 39.57 16.98 18.00
N GLN A 523 38.59 16.57 17.18
CA GLN A 523 37.27 17.20 17.17
C GLN A 523 36.39 16.54 18.24
N GLU A 524 35.79 17.35 19.09
CA GLU A 524 34.79 16.91 20.06
C GLU A 524 33.52 17.74 19.96
N ARG A 525 32.43 17.13 20.39
CA ARG A 525 31.13 17.79 20.44
C ARG A 525 31.04 18.72 21.64
N CYS A 526 30.59 19.96 21.46
CA CYS A 526 30.61 20.99 22.50
C CYS A 526 29.33 21.10 23.34
N ALA A 527 28.20 20.56 22.86
CA ALA A 527 26.92 20.57 23.55
C ALA A 527 26.09 19.31 23.23
N PRO A 528 25.01 19.01 23.97
CA PRO A 528 24.03 18.01 23.56
C PRO A 528 23.47 18.32 22.15
N PRO A 529 23.17 17.29 21.33
CA PRO A 529 22.52 17.51 20.03
C PRO A 529 21.16 18.19 20.17
N THR A 530 20.87 19.15 19.28
CA THR A 530 19.54 19.77 19.15
C THR A 530 18.48 18.71 18.84
N PHE A 531 18.87 17.69 18.05
CA PHE A 531 18.05 16.52 17.76
C PHE A 531 18.64 15.28 18.44
N PRO A 532 18.06 14.79 19.55
CA PRO A 532 18.52 13.59 20.22
C PRO A 532 18.37 12.31 19.37
N LEU A 533 17.37 12.32 18.49
CA LEU A 533 17.02 11.23 17.59
C LEU A 533 17.26 11.63 16.14
N ALA A 534 17.79 10.71 15.33
CA ALA A 534 17.91 10.90 13.89
C ALA A 534 17.49 9.67 13.09
N VAL A 535 16.99 9.91 11.89
CA VAL A 535 16.47 8.92 10.95
C VAL A 535 17.12 9.16 9.59
N GLU A 536 17.83 8.16 9.08
CA GLU A 536 18.39 8.18 7.73
C GLU A 536 17.54 7.32 6.79
N MET A 537 16.82 7.97 5.86
CA MET A 537 15.99 7.33 4.85
C MET A 537 16.85 6.96 3.62
N HIS A 538 17.26 5.70 3.56
CA HIS A 538 18.00 5.15 2.41
C HIS A 538 17.09 4.89 1.21
N SER A 539 15.89 4.38 1.47
CA SER A 539 14.82 4.22 0.49
C SER A 539 13.46 4.43 1.16
N ARG A 540 12.36 4.35 0.39
CA ARG A 540 11.00 4.43 0.95
C ARG A 540 10.74 3.32 1.98
N ASP A 541 11.39 2.18 1.81
CA ASP A 541 11.13 0.96 2.57
C ASP A 541 12.28 0.58 3.52
N CYS A 542 13.41 1.32 3.53
CA CYS A 542 14.58 1.02 4.38
C CYS A 542 15.11 2.27 5.10
N TRP A 543 15.08 2.21 6.43
CA TRP A 543 15.31 3.34 7.32
C TRP A 543 16.34 2.96 8.39
N HIS A 544 17.31 3.81 8.65
CA HIS A 544 18.30 3.63 9.71
C HIS A 544 18.00 4.60 10.85
N ILE A 545 17.88 4.05 12.05
CA ILE A 545 17.43 4.77 13.23
C ILE A 545 18.59 4.94 14.22
N HIS A 546 18.83 6.20 14.59
CA HIS A 546 19.81 6.61 15.58
C HIS A 546 19.09 7.09 16.84
N TRP A 547 18.93 6.18 17.79
CA TRP A 547 18.30 6.42 19.08
C TRP A 547 19.09 7.34 20.02
N ASN A 548 20.37 7.55 19.72
CA ASN A 548 21.22 8.47 20.45
C ASN A 548 22.22 9.11 19.47
N VAL A 549 21.88 10.30 19.00
CA VAL A 549 22.71 11.07 18.08
C VAL A 549 24.04 11.43 18.73
N ALA A 550 24.07 11.77 20.03
CA ALA A 550 25.30 12.10 20.74
C ALA A 550 26.30 10.95 20.66
N ARG A 551 25.90 9.73 21.05
CA ARG A 551 26.73 8.53 20.98
C ARG A 551 27.13 8.19 19.54
N THR A 552 26.24 8.40 18.58
CA THR A 552 26.51 8.15 17.16
C THR A 552 27.61 9.08 16.65
N VAL A 553 27.48 10.38 16.87
CA VAL A 553 28.45 11.41 16.46
C VAL A 553 29.79 11.18 17.14
N ASP A 554 29.76 10.92 18.45
CA ASP A 554 30.94 10.62 19.25
C ASP A 554 31.68 9.35 18.77
N ALA A 555 30.96 8.37 18.21
CA ALA A 555 31.56 7.19 17.58
C ALA A 555 32.14 7.51 16.20
N LEU A 556 31.45 8.30 15.37
CA LEU A 556 31.92 8.75 14.05
C LEU A 556 33.20 9.58 14.16
N LEU A 557 33.29 10.50 15.12
CA LEU A 557 34.49 11.32 15.37
C LEU A 557 35.71 10.48 15.79
N ARG A 558 35.49 9.27 16.29
CA ARG A 558 36.54 8.32 16.71
C ARG A 558 36.77 7.20 15.72
N ASP A 559 36.23 7.31 14.50
CA ASP A 559 36.27 6.28 13.44
C ASP A 559 35.80 4.89 13.93
N ARG A 560 34.91 4.86 14.92
CA ARG A 560 34.33 3.61 15.44
C ARG A 560 33.13 3.20 14.58
N PRO A 561 32.87 1.89 14.40
CA PRO A 561 31.71 1.44 13.65
C PRO A 561 30.43 1.88 14.35
N VAL A 562 29.60 2.66 13.64
CA VAL A 562 28.27 3.04 14.11
C VAL A 562 27.31 1.90 13.85
N GLN A 563 26.58 1.50 14.88
CA GLN A 563 25.48 0.57 14.73
C GLN A 563 24.15 1.32 14.86
N SER A 564 23.38 1.38 13.78
CA SER A 564 22.01 1.89 13.78
C SER A 564 21.00 0.74 13.73
N GLN A 565 19.80 0.98 14.26
CA GLN A 565 18.70 0.04 14.10
C GLN A 565 18.13 0.18 12.69
N VAL A 566 18.05 -0.92 11.95
CA VAL A 566 17.53 -0.90 10.58
C VAL A 566 16.07 -1.33 10.61
N ARG A 567 15.20 -0.52 10.03
CA ARG A 567 13.78 -0.80 9.89
C ARG A 567 13.42 -0.96 8.41
N ARG A 568 12.78 -2.08 8.07
CA ARG A 568 12.36 -2.38 6.71
C ARG A 568 10.88 -2.70 6.63
N LEU A 569 10.18 -2.08 5.67
CA LEU A 569 8.83 -2.48 5.30
C LEU A 569 8.92 -3.54 4.21
N ASP A 570 8.28 -4.70 4.41
CA ASP A 570 8.16 -5.69 3.36
C ASP A 570 7.02 -5.38 2.38
N GLU A 571 6.92 -6.17 1.30
CA GLU A 571 5.88 -6.03 0.27
C GLU A 571 4.45 -6.19 0.82
N ARG A 572 4.29 -6.82 1.99
CA ARG A 572 3.02 -7.01 2.69
C ARG A 572 2.72 -5.85 3.65
N GLY A 573 3.65 -4.91 3.83
CA GLY A 573 3.56 -3.77 4.75
C GLY A 573 3.85 -4.10 6.20
N ILE A 574 4.51 -5.24 6.46
CA ILE A 574 4.96 -5.63 7.81
C ILE A 574 6.32 -4.98 8.08
N LEU A 575 6.45 -4.40 9.27
CA LEU A 575 7.68 -3.76 9.73
C LEU A 575 8.64 -4.80 10.31
N HIS A 576 9.80 -4.96 9.68
CA HIS A 576 10.91 -5.76 10.17
C HIS A 576 11.92 -4.84 10.85
N VAL A 577 12.17 -5.07 12.14
CA VAL A 577 13.13 -4.30 12.93
C VAL A 577 14.36 -5.15 13.19
N GLN A 578 15.50 -4.71 12.66
CA GLN A 578 16.80 -5.29 12.93
C GLN A 578 17.55 -4.39 13.93
N ASN A 579 17.65 -4.86 15.17
CA ASN A 579 18.45 -4.19 16.18
C ASN A 579 19.96 -4.35 15.87
N PRO A 580 20.77 -3.35 16.25
CA PRO A 580 22.22 -3.47 16.15
C PRO A 580 22.70 -4.68 16.97
N SER A 581 23.54 -5.53 16.37
CA SER A 581 24.09 -6.70 17.06
C SER A 581 24.95 -6.25 18.24
N PRO A 582 24.76 -6.80 19.46
CA PRO A 582 25.63 -6.46 20.58
C PRO A 582 27.08 -6.76 20.21
N CYS A 583 27.94 -5.75 20.36
CA CYS A 583 29.38 -5.92 20.25
C CYS A 583 29.82 -7.03 21.24
N PRO A 584 30.77 -7.92 20.89
CA PRO A 584 31.37 -8.81 21.87
C PRO A 584 31.86 -7.98 23.07
N PRO A 585 31.66 -8.44 24.32
CA PRO A 585 32.15 -7.72 25.48
C PRO A 585 33.68 -7.69 25.44
N GLY A 586 34.24 -6.55 25.08
CA GLY A 586 35.69 -6.32 25.04
C GLY A 586 35.96 -4.83 24.96
N LEU A 587 36.58 -4.31 26.03
CA LEU A 587 36.94 -2.91 26.31
C LEU A 587 35.81 -2.10 26.98
N GLY A 588 35.67 -2.34 28.30
CA GLY A 588 34.78 -1.58 29.18
C GLY A 588 35.27 -0.15 29.43
N GLU A 589 34.31 0.74 29.65
CA GLU A 589 34.53 1.98 30.38
C GLU A 589 34.20 1.74 31.87
N PRO A 590 34.96 2.31 32.81
CA PRO A 590 34.80 2.04 34.23
C PRO A 590 33.76 2.93 34.90
N GLY A 591 32.96 2.30 35.76
CA GLY A 591 32.41 2.91 36.97
C GLY A 591 31.01 3.51 36.85
N THR A 592 30.00 2.77 37.28
CA THR A 592 29.33 3.03 38.57
C THR A 592 28.45 1.84 38.92
N SER A 593 28.87 1.12 39.94
CA SER A 593 28.09 0.09 40.62
C SER A 593 27.13 0.73 41.61
N SER A 594 25.86 0.34 41.57
CA SER A 594 25.03 0.28 42.77
C SER A 594 23.96 -0.78 42.58
N MET A 595 24.05 -1.81 43.42
CA MET A 595 23.07 -2.89 43.55
C MET A 595 21.79 -2.37 44.23
N ALA A 596 20.62 -2.83 43.80
CA ALA A 596 19.59 -3.45 44.66
C ALA A 596 18.29 -3.74 43.87
N GLN A 597 18.13 -5.03 43.53
CA GLN A 597 16.93 -5.89 43.57
C GLN A 597 15.50 -5.33 43.45
N SER A 598 14.82 -5.84 42.40
CA SER A 598 13.52 -6.53 42.35
C SER A 598 12.32 -6.07 43.20
N ALA A 599 11.19 -5.81 42.52
CA ALA A 599 10.02 -6.71 42.51
C ALA A 599 8.94 -6.25 41.50
N MET A 600 8.53 -7.16 40.61
CA MET A 600 7.33 -7.08 39.77
C MET A 600 6.24 -8.00 40.35
N VAL A 601 4.97 -7.62 40.20
CA VAL A 601 3.77 -8.49 40.25
C VAL A 601 2.70 -7.79 39.38
N GLN A 602 1.91 -8.37 38.46
CA GLN A 602 1.35 -9.71 38.20
C GLN A 602 0.99 -9.87 36.67
N PRO A 603 0.08 -10.79 36.22
CA PRO A 603 0.41 -12.11 35.68
C PRO A 603 -0.09 -12.32 34.22
N ALA A 604 0.28 -13.44 33.59
CA ALA A 604 -0.29 -13.89 32.31
C ALA A 604 -0.69 -15.38 32.38
N PRO A 605 -1.77 -15.83 31.69
CA PRO A 605 -2.24 -17.22 31.72
C PRO A 605 -1.50 -18.11 30.71
N SER A 606 -1.45 -19.40 31.04
CA SER A 606 -0.71 -20.48 30.39
C SER A 606 -1.36 -21.05 29.12
N ALA A 607 -0.54 -21.42 28.13
CA ALA A 607 -0.81 -22.49 27.16
C ALA A 607 0.48 -23.32 26.96
N ALA A 608 0.33 -24.65 26.88
CA ALA A 608 1.40 -25.65 26.90
C ALA A 608 2.49 -25.42 25.83
N GLN A 609 3.76 -25.51 26.22
CA GLN A 609 4.93 -25.38 25.34
C GLN A 609 5.36 -26.76 24.82
N ASP A 610 5.28 -26.97 23.51
CA ASP A 610 5.97 -28.07 22.83
C ASP A 610 7.48 -27.79 22.84
N ILE A 611 8.27 -28.64 23.52
CA ILE A 611 9.74 -28.51 23.56
C ILE A 611 10.32 -29.00 22.22
N PRO A 612 11.05 -28.16 21.47
CA PRO A 612 11.59 -28.53 20.16
C PRO A 612 12.75 -29.53 20.28
N LEU A 613 12.80 -30.51 19.37
CA LEU A 613 13.85 -31.53 19.30
C LEU A 613 15.20 -30.89 18.89
N SER A 614 16.24 -31.02 19.71
CA SER A 614 17.56 -30.43 19.45
C SER A 614 18.48 -31.40 18.69
N ILE A 615 18.97 -31.01 17.51
CA ILE A 615 19.79 -31.87 16.63
C ILE A 615 21.15 -31.23 16.33
N TYR A 616 22.21 -32.02 16.46
CA TYR A 616 23.56 -31.65 16.02
C TYR A 616 23.87 -32.21 14.62
N PRO A 617 24.16 -31.36 13.61
CA PRO A 617 24.49 -31.82 12.26
C PRO A 617 25.99 -32.10 12.12
N SER A 618 26.35 -33.27 11.59
CA SER A 618 27.73 -33.63 11.26
C SER A 618 27.85 -33.97 9.76
N GLY A 619 28.55 -33.12 9.01
CA GLY A 619 28.68 -33.25 7.55
C GLY A 619 27.48 -32.74 6.74
N VAL A 620 26.49 -32.11 7.37
CA VAL A 620 25.39 -31.38 6.72
C VAL A 620 25.50 -29.90 7.13
N THR A 621 25.33 -28.97 6.19
CA THR A 621 25.43 -27.53 6.51
C THR A 621 24.20 -27.05 7.28
N SER A 622 24.40 -26.24 8.33
CA SER A 622 23.29 -25.70 9.15
C SER A 622 22.24 -24.98 8.31
N HIS A 623 22.66 -24.23 7.29
CA HIS A 623 21.77 -23.53 6.35
C HIS A 623 20.81 -24.47 5.59
N GLN A 624 21.23 -25.69 5.23
CA GLN A 624 20.36 -26.66 4.55
C GLN A 624 19.32 -27.26 5.51
N LEU A 625 19.68 -27.44 6.78
CA LEU A 625 18.75 -27.89 7.82
C LEU A 625 17.78 -26.76 8.20
N ASP A 626 18.28 -25.55 8.43
CA ASP A 626 17.50 -24.38 8.85
C ASP A 626 16.46 -23.99 7.80
N ALA A 627 16.84 -24.01 6.51
CA ALA A 627 15.90 -23.77 5.41
C ALA A 627 14.76 -24.81 5.39
N LEU A 628 15.08 -26.09 5.60
CA LEU A 628 14.08 -27.18 5.58
C LEU A 628 13.19 -27.15 6.83
N ILE A 629 13.74 -26.76 7.99
CA ILE A 629 13.00 -26.59 9.25
C ILE A 629 12.03 -25.39 9.13
N HIS A 630 12.47 -24.28 8.54
CA HIS A 630 11.66 -23.07 8.38
C HIS A 630 10.55 -23.24 7.33
N ASP A 631 10.85 -23.86 6.18
CA ASP A 631 9.87 -24.13 5.12
C ASP A 631 8.72 -25.04 5.57
N ARG A 632 9.01 -25.99 6.47
CA ARG A 632 8.06 -27.00 6.93
C ARG A 632 7.54 -26.80 8.35
N GLN A 633 8.00 -25.74 9.04
CA GLN A 633 7.65 -25.46 10.43
C GLN A 633 7.83 -26.68 11.35
N LEU A 634 8.93 -27.43 11.17
CA LEU A 634 9.21 -28.60 12.01
C LEU A 634 9.67 -28.15 13.41
N PRO A 635 9.21 -28.78 14.51
CA PRO A 635 9.61 -28.42 15.87
C PRO A 635 11.01 -29.00 16.19
N VAL A 636 12.01 -28.55 15.44
CA VAL A 636 13.40 -29.00 15.51
C VAL A 636 14.31 -27.78 15.62
N GLN A 637 15.27 -27.82 16.54
CA GLN A 637 16.29 -26.79 16.68
C GLN A 637 17.68 -27.37 16.34
N VAL A 638 18.47 -26.63 15.58
CA VAL A 638 19.87 -26.99 15.30
C VAL A 638 20.78 -26.46 16.41
N VAL A 639 21.53 -27.35 17.05
CA VAL A 639 22.47 -27.00 18.13
C VAL A 639 23.92 -27.10 17.65
N ARG A 640 24.79 -26.27 18.23
CA ARG A 640 26.19 -26.12 17.83
C ARG A 640 27.14 -27.09 18.54
N THR A 641 26.67 -27.78 19.57
CA THR A 641 27.47 -28.66 20.42
C THR A 641 26.69 -29.93 20.75
N VAL A 642 27.39 -31.07 20.85
CA VAL A 642 26.78 -32.40 21.02
C VAL A 642 26.18 -32.59 22.42
N ASP A 643 26.68 -31.88 23.43
CA ASP A 643 26.18 -31.87 24.82
C ASP A 643 24.75 -31.34 24.95
N ARG A 644 24.28 -30.52 23.98
CA ARG A 644 22.94 -29.95 23.94
C ARG A 644 22.01 -30.64 22.93
N ALA A 645 22.44 -31.78 22.37
CA ALA A 645 21.72 -32.46 21.30
C ALA A 645 20.97 -33.70 21.81
N ASP A 646 19.71 -33.83 21.43
CA ASP A 646 18.89 -35.03 21.63
C ASP A 646 19.23 -36.14 20.63
N ALA A 647 19.77 -35.75 19.46
CA ALA A 647 20.28 -36.66 18.44
C ALA A 647 21.37 -36.02 17.57
N VAL A 648 22.30 -36.83 17.07
CA VAL A 648 23.28 -36.42 16.06
C VAL A 648 22.82 -36.89 14.69
N LEU A 649 22.71 -35.99 13.72
CA LEU A 649 22.40 -36.33 12.32
C LEU A 649 23.67 -36.23 11.48
N SER A 650 24.14 -37.36 10.93
CA SER A 650 25.41 -37.40 10.20
C SER A 650 25.33 -38.07 8.83
N LEU A 651 26.16 -37.63 7.88
CA LEU A 651 26.44 -38.41 6.67
C LEU A 651 27.37 -39.59 6.99
N ARG A 652 27.25 -40.67 6.20
CA ARG A 652 27.97 -41.94 6.38
C ARG A 652 29.50 -41.80 6.44
N ASN A 653 30.08 -40.87 5.68
CA ASN A 653 31.54 -40.67 5.60
C ASN A 653 32.04 -39.50 6.46
N SER A 654 31.17 -38.81 7.21
CA SER A 654 31.53 -37.59 7.96
C SER A 654 31.91 -37.86 9.42
N LEU A 655 31.35 -38.92 10.03
CA LEU A 655 31.69 -39.33 11.40
C LEU A 655 33.10 -39.91 11.57
N SER A 656 33.76 -40.31 10.48
CA SER A 656 35.18 -40.68 10.49
C SER A 656 36.11 -39.47 10.52
N HIS A 657 35.64 -38.30 10.05
CA HIS A 657 36.41 -37.05 10.02
C HIS A 657 36.21 -36.18 11.27
N ASP A 658 35.24 -36.51 12.13
CA ASP A 658 35.05 -35.87 13.45
C ASP A 658 35.00 -36.93 14.59
N PRO A 659 36.17 -37.46 15.00
CA PRO A 659 36.25 -38.42 16.10
C PRO A 659 35.87 -37.80 17.46
N GLY A 660 35.89 -36.46 17.59
CA GLY A 660 35.49 -35.72 18.79
C GLY A 660 33.99 -35.81 19.03
N ALA A 661 33.18 -35.44 18.03
CA ALA A 661 31.71 -35.53 18.13
C ALA A 661 31.23 -36.97 18.37
N ARG A 662 31.87 -37.97 17.74
CA ARG A 662 31.54 -39.39 17.95
C ARG A 662 31.86 -39.87 19.37
N ARG A 663 32.99 -39.44 19.96
CA ARG A 663 33.39 -39.80 21.32
C ARG A 663 32.46 -39.16 22.35
N VAL A 664 32.13 -37.88 22.17
CA VAL A 664 31.20 -37.14 23.05
C VAL A 664 29.79 -37.71 22.97
N ALA A 665 29.27 -37.99 21.77
CA ALA A 665 27.95 -38.59 21.61
C ALA A 665 27.85 -39.98 22.26
N LYS A 666 28.89 -40.82 22.14
CA LYS A 666 28.94 -42.13 22.83
C LYS A 666 29.06 -41.98 24.35
N GLY A 667 29.86 -41.02 24.84
CA GLY A 667 30.02 -40.77 26.27
C GLY A 667 28.74 -40.26 26.94
N LEU A 668 27.94 -39.47 26.22
CA LEU A 668 26.67 -38.90 26.70
C LEU A 668 25.43 -39.75 26.32
N GLY A 669 25.61 -40.88 25.65
CA GLY A 669 24.49 -41.73 25.21
C GLY A 669 23.58 -41.13 24.13
N VAL A 670 24.01 -40.06 23.45
CA VAL A 670 23.23 -39.37 22.42
C VAL A 670 23.15 -40.24 21.15
N PRO A 671 21.95 -40.56 20.63
CA PRO A 671 21.79 -41.43 19.47
C PRO A 671 22.32 -40.77 18.19
N ILE A 672 23.11 -41.53 17.42
CA ILE A 672 23.67 -41.09 16.15
C ILE A 672 22.84 -41.67 14.98
N HIS A 673 22.23 -40.80 14.19
CA HIS A 673 21.47 -41.16 13.00
C HIS A 673 22.27 -40.88 11.72
N VAL A 674 22.53 -41.93 10.94
CA VAL A 674 23.36 -41.85 9.75
C VAL A 674 22.51 -41.85 8.47
N ILE A 675 22.66 -40.81 7.66
CA ILE A 675 22.02 -40.67 6.35
C ILE A 675 23.01 -40.92 5.20
N LYS A 676 22.50 -41.40 4.08
CA LYS A 676 23.32 -41.80 2.91
C LYS A 676 23.72 -40.61 2.03
N SER A 677 22.89 -39.57 1.92
CA SER A 677 23.18 -38.35 1.16
C SER A 677 22.47 -37.14 1.75
N ALA A 678 22.99 -35.93 1.53
CA ALA A 678 22.41 -34.67 1.99
C ALA A 678 21.31 -34.13 1.04
N LYS A 679 20.63 -35.00 0.28
CA LYS A 679 19.51 -34.57 -0.58
C LYS A 679 18.32 -34.13 0.29
N PRO A 680 17.60 -33.04 -0.06
CA PRO A 680 16.51 -32.51 0.76
C PRO A 680 15.44 -33.53 1.16
N THR A 681 15.07 -34.43 0.25
CA THR A 681 14.07 -35.49 0.50
C THR A 681 14.55 -36.57 1.48
N GLN A 682 15.86 -36.81 1.58
CA GLN A 682 16.43 -37.73 2.57
C GLN A 682 16.60 -37.05 3.93
N LEU A 683 16.99 -35.77 3.95
CA LEU A 683 17.05 -34.97 5.17
C LEU A 683 15.67 -34.85 5.82
N GLN A 684 14.65 -34.57 5.03
CA GLN A 684 13.26 -34.52 5.48
C GLN A 684 12.82 -35.84 6.14
N LYS A 685 12.96 -36.97 5.44
CA LYS A 685 12.59 -38.29 5.97
C LYS A 685 13.37 -38.66 7.24
N ALA A 686 14.60 -38.18 7.38
CA ALA A 686 15.40 -38.42 8.58
C ALA A 686 14.89 -37.58 9.77
N LEU A 687 14.58 -36.30 9.56
CA LEU A 687 14.01 -35.42 10.59
C LEU A 687 12.63 -35.89 11.05
N GLU A 688 11.75 -36.28 10.13
CA GLU A 688 10.42 -36.82 10.45
C GLU A 688 10.52 -38.10 11.29
N ARG A 689 11.47 -39.00 10.99
CA ARG A 689 11.70 -40.22 11.79
C ARG A 689 12.27 -39.92 13.17
N LEU A 690 13.16 -38.92 13.29
CA LEU A 690 13.70 -38.50 14.58
C LEU A 690 12.62 -37.87 15.46
N LEU A 691 11.76 -37.02 14.88
CA LEU A 691 10.60 -36.44 15.57
C LEU A 691 9.61 -37.52 16.04
N LEU A 692 9.34 -38.54 15.22
CA LEU A 692 8.45 -39.65 15.60
C LEU A 692 9.03 -40.45 16.78
N ARG A 693 10.35 -40.69 16.78
CA ARG A 693 11.06 -41.38 17.87
C ARG A 693 11.14 -40.57 19.15
N PHE A 694 11.26 -39.25 19.04
CA PHE A 694 11.30 -38.36 20.19
C PHE A 694 9.93 -38.24 20.85
N ARG A 695 8.85 -38.11 20.06
CA ARG A 695 7.47 -38.12 20.55
C ARG A 695 7.07 -39.43 21.21
N THR A 696 7.56 -40.57 20.72
CA THR A 696 7.31 -41.89 21.33
C THR A 696 8.10 -42.12 22.61
N LYS A 697 9.28 -41.52 22.79
CA LYS A 697 10.03 -41.53 24.07
C LYS A 697 9.44 -40.57 25.10
N GLY A 698 8.91 -39.42 24.69
CA GLY A 698 8.24 -38.44 25.56
C GLY A 698 6.95 -38.96 26.20
N ASN A 699 6.30 -39.97 25.59
CA ASN A 699 5.10 -40.63 26.14
C ASN A 699 5.41 -41.88 27.00
N ALA A 700 6.67 -42.22 27.23
CA ALA A 700 7.08 -43.42 27.97
C ALA A 700 7.63 -43.13 29.39
N VAL A 701 7.44 -41.92 29.91
CA VAL A 701 7.75 -41.58 31.30
C VAL A 701 6.51 -40.96 31.95
N VAL A 702 5.70 -41.81 32.56
CA VAL A 702 4.89 -41.50 33.75
C VAL A 702 5.56 -42.20 34.92
#